data_AF-A0A5N5T866-F1
#
_entry.id   AF-A0A5N5T866-F1
#
_cell.length_a   1.000
_cell.length_b   1.000
_cell.length_c   1.000
_cell.angle_alpha   90.00
_cell.angle_beta   90.00
_cell.angle_gamma   90.00
#
_symmetry.space_group_name_H-M   'P 1'
#
loop_
_entity.id
_entity.type
_entity.pdbx_description
1 polymer ?
#
loop_
_entity_poly.entity_id
_entity_poly.type
_entity_poly.pdbx_seq_one_letter_code
_entity_poly.pdbx_strand_id
1 'polypeptide(L)'
;MKEPYFLEASLPQYVKKYMQENKVIDIEDMTIYLMKTHKDFKFKKKRNFMKSVEKAYKWELYKMAQETPVKELNDYENFKIDNGDNEDIIEVSVKKDSSSKKENDFDINKWYKSPSAKSSEVSTENEEVQKPAKNKKRKREEDIDSLIINELKKSKGSVEKLTFKHDLSSFKGLKYLPVGIGRIAAFFVAKHRHILAKSFLLAGPLGSGKSMIIEYFASRFQIPVIRISTSSLNSGPVNNGKNVMKEAVSEALANEPCILHITNIDDISKKEYGTNRGIDRNINEQIVDAIQKLRNSDKKVLLVAEARNLEQIDSVLHSKFQKIINFPVLCQEAKLLIIKQLCEERGLDLQDINLDDIVSRTTSFVAGDLIKLIEHVADIIYEREVLSLSKEALDDPFGEHFTNEYASKLDVPTRKVTDKDFYTAFSMFKPTLKEKGFPTMSNTKWEDIGGLEDIKQEIREKVLGPIKYKDEYARFGIKKPVGILMYGPPGCGKTILTEAVANEAGVNLCSVRGPELLNMYQGESERGIREVFQRAASVAPCIIFFDEFDSLCQNRVGSMDNGSRYTIVNTLLAEMNGFGGRNDVYVMAATNKPEVVDPAMLRPGRIDTTLYIGLPDAKGRAAIMKTTARKEGAQLGSDVDLENIALSCENYSGADCTHLVELACRASFREAYPHGDVKIKVNDCSVYKKHFQIAINLVEPSVSSEDREWYLKMKNRIEDFRKGRKSSR
;
A
#
# COMPACT_ATOMS: atom_id res chain seq x y z
N MET A 1 -0.19 22.21 -29.70
CA MET A 1 0.48 20.90 -29.58
C MET A 1 1.62 20.86 -30.61
N LYS A 2 2.83 20.36 -30.29
CA LYS A 2 3.89 20.19 -31.30
C LYS A 2 3.55 19.01 -32.21
N GLU A 3 3.87 19.09 -33.50
CA GLU A 3 3.59 18.00 -34.44
C GLU A 3 4.27 16.69 -33.98
N PRO A 4 3.49 15.63 -33.72
CA PRO A 4 4.05 14.35 -33.31
C PRO A 4 4.77 13.68 -34.48
N TYR A 5 5.98 13.19 -34.24
CA TYR A 5 6.65 12.30 -35.19
C TYR A 5 5.83 11.01 -35.39
N PHE A 6 5.61 10.65 -36.65
CA PHE A 6 5.00 9.41 -37.09
C PHE A 6 6.04 8.56 -37.82
N LEU A 7 6.05 7.25 -37.57
CA LEU A 7 6.89 6.29 -38.31
C LEU A 7 6.45 6.20 -39.78
N GLU A 8 5.18 6.51 -40.06
CA GLU A 8 4.56 6.50 -41.37
C GLU A 8 4.05 7.90 -41.73
N ALA A 9 4.72 8.57 -42.68
CA ALA A 9 4.34 9.93 -43.09
C ALA A 9 2.92 10.03 -43.71
N SER A 10 2.41 8.93 -44.29
CA SER A 10 1.08 8.85 -44.90
C SER A 10 -0.07 8.55 -43.92
N LEU A 11 0.23 8.09 -42.70
CA LEU A 11 -0.79 7.65 -41.74
C LEU A 11 -1.81 8.74 -41.35
N PRO A 12 -1.41 10.00 -41.04
CA PRO A 12 -2.38 11.05 -40.69
C PRO A 12 -3.37 11.37 -41.82
N GLN A 13 -2.94 11.26 -43.08
CA GLN A 13 -3.81 11.52 -44.23
C GLN A 13 -4.91 10.45 -44.37
N TYR A 14 -4.58 9.18 -44.16
CA TYR A 14 -5.56 8.10 -44.20
C TYR A 14 -6.50 8.12 -42.99
N VAL A 15 -6.00 8.48 -41.80
CA VAL A 15 -6.85 8.70 -40.61
C VAL A 15 -7.82 9.86 -40.85
N LYS A 16 -7.35 11.02 -41.36
CA LYS A 16 -8.24 12.15 -41.70
C LYS A 16 -9.34 11.74 -42.69
N LYS A 17 -9.00 10.98 -43.73
CA LYS A 17 -9.98 10.49 -44.70
C LYS A 17 -11.02 9.57 -44.04
N TYR A 18 -10.59 8.63 -43.21
CA TYR A 18 -11.51 7.73 -42.49
C TYR A 18 -12.44 8.48 -41.53
N MET A 19 -11.95 9.52 -40.85
CA MET A 19 -12.76 10.40 -40.00
C MET A 19 -13.82 11.20 -40.77
N GLN A 20 -13.56 11.56 -42.03
CA GLN A 20 -14.53 12.27 -42.87
C GLN A 20 -15.64 11.34 -43.42
N GLU A 21 -15.34 10.05 -43.58
CA GLU A 21 -16.26 9.06 -44.15
C GLU A 21 -17.17 8.38 -43.09
N ASN A 22 -16.81 8.42 -41.79
CA ASN A 22 -17.50 7.68 -40.72
C ASN A 22 -17.94 8.58 -39.56
N LYS A 23 -19.21 8.48 -39.15
CA LYS A 23 -19.81 9.31 -38.08
C LYS A 23 -19.53 8.84 -36.65
N VAL A 24 -19.25 7.56 -36.46
CA VAL A 24 -18.89 6.94 -35.17
C VAL A 24 -17.56 6.25 -35.37
N ILE A 25 -16.62 6.44 -34.45
CA ILE A 25 -15.21 6.11 -34.68
C ILE A 25 -14.67 5.31 -33.50
N ASP A 26 -14.54 4.00 -33.69
CA ASP A 26 -13.70 3.14 -32.86
C ASP A 26 -12.27 3.10 -33.45
N ILE A 27 -11.28 3.24 -32.58
CA ILE A 27 -9.85 3.18 -32.92
C ILE A 27 -9.46 1.76 -33.35
N GLU A 28 -10.07 0.72 -32.80
CA GLU A 28 -9.79 -0.67 -33.15
C GLU A 28 -10.30 -1.01 -34.55
N ASP A 29 -11.55 -0.64 -34.87
CA ASP A 29 -12.10 -0.81 -36.22
C ASP A 29 -11.37 0.02 -37.26
N MET A 30 -11.01 1.28 -36.95
CA MET A 30 -10.15 2.09 -37.82
C MET A 30 -8.81 1.41 -38.07
N THR A 31 -8.18 0.85 -37.03
CA THR A 31 -6.91 0.12 -37.16
C THR A 31 -7.06 -1.10 -38.08
N ILE A 32 -8.13 -1.88 -37.90
CA ILE A 32 -8.43 -3.07 -38.72
C ILE A 32 -8.72 -2.66 -40.18
N TYR A 33 -9.49 -1.60 -40.41
CA TYR A 33 -9.77 -1.06 -41.73
C TYR A 33 -8.48 -0.63 -42.44
N LEU A 34 -7.64 0.19 -41.78
CA LEU A 34 -6.39 0.67 -42.37
C LEU A 34 -5.44 -0.48 -42.73
N MET A 35 -5.35 -1.52 -41.89
CA MET A 35 -4.54 -2.71 -42.16
C MET A 35 -5.08 -3.59 -43.30
N LYS A 36 -6.40 -3.60 -43.55
CA LYS A 36 -7.03 -4.34 -44.66
C LYS A 36 -6.91 -3.57 -45.98
N THR A 37 -7.16 -2.26 -45.96
CA THR A 37 -7.30 -1.42 -47.16
C THR A 37 -5.95 -0.95 -47.72
N HIS A 38 -4.96 -0.66 -46.87
CA HIS A 38 -3.66 -0.14 -47.30
C HIS A 38 -2.53 -1.18 -47.16
N LYS A 39 -1.87 -1.49 -48.28
CA LYS A 39 -0.77 -2.48 -48.34
C LYS A 39 0.36 -2.18 -47.35
N ASP A 40 0.64 -0.90 -47.13
CA ASP A 40 1.72 -0.37 -46.27
C ASP A 40 1.57 -0.72 -44.79
N PHE A 41 0.36 -1.11 -44.36
CA PHE A 41 0.04 -1.42 -42.96
C PHE A 41 -0.26 -2.91 -42.71
N LYS A 42 -0.42 -3.70 -43.78
CA LYS A 42 -0.90 -5.09 -43.73
C LYS A 42 -0.06 -6.05 -42.89
N PHE A 43 1.25 -5.82 -42.78
CA PHE A 43 2.20 -6.69 -42.06
C PHE A 43 2.58 -6.19 -40.66
N LYS A 44 1.90 -5.17 -40.12
CA LYS A 44 2.26 -4.56 -38.83
C LYS A 44 1.62 -5.29 -37.65
N LYS A 45 2.32 -5.33 -36.51
CA LYS A 45 1.75 -5.88 -35.26
C LYS A 45 0.61 -4.97 -34.78
N LYS A 46 -0.64 -5.46 -34.82
CA LYS A 46 -1.88 -4.72 -34.50
C LYS A 46 -1.74 -3.79 -33.28
N ARG A 47 -1.27 -4.31 -32.14
CA ARG A 47 -1.13 -3.56 -30.86
C ARG A 47 -0.14 -2.37 -30.92
N ASN A 48 0.88 -2.43 -31.78
CA ASN A 48 1.82 -1.31 -31.97
C ASN A 48 1.28 -0.30 -32.99
N PHE A 49 0.64 -0.79 -34.07
CA PHE A 49 0.06 0.08 -35.09
C PHE A 49 -1.14 0.87 -34.57
N MET A 50 -2.00 0.25 -33.73
CA MET A 50 -3.12 0.90 -33.04
C MET A 50 -2.68 2.15 -32.25
N LYS A 51 -1.53 2.11 -31.56
CA LYS A 51 -0.97 3.28 -30.85
C LYS A 51 -0.53 4.40 -31.80
N SER A 52 -0.04 4.06 -33.00
CA SER A 52 0.24 5.07 -34.04
C SER A 52 -1.03 5.67 -34.62
N VAL A 53 -2.07 4.85 -34.82
CA VAL A 53 -3.41 5.29 -35.30
C VAL A 53 -4.06 6.23 -34.28
N GLU A 54 -4.09 5.86 -33.00
CA GLU A 54 -4.58 6.71 -31.90
C GLU A 54 -3.87 8.07 -31.85
N LYS A 55 -2.53 8.08 -32.01
CA LYS A 55 -1.72 9.30 -32.02
C LYS A 55 -2.03 10.19 -33.23
N ALA A 56 -2.32 9.59 -34.39
CA ALA A 56 -2.71 10.31 -35.59
C ALA A 56 -4.13 10.87 -35.48
N TYR A 57 -5.07 10.10 -34.93
CA TYR A 57 -6.44 10.52 -34.66
C TYR A 57 -6.49 11.73 -33.72
N LYS A 58 -5.76 11.68 -32.60
CA LYS A 58 -5.62 12.81 -31.65
C LYS A 58 -4.99 14.06 -32.28
N TRP A 59 -4.09 13.90 -33.26
CA TRP A 59 -3.48 15.01 -33.99
C TRP A 59 -4.45 15.68 -34.98
N GLU A 60 -5.25 14.90 -35.70
CA GLU A 60 -6.25 15.46 -36.63
C GLU A 60 -7.44 16.09 -35.89
N LEU A 61 -7.90 15.51 -34.77
CA LEU A 61 -8.86 16.18 -33.87
C LEU A 61 -8.34 17.55 -33.39
N TYR A 62 -7.06 17.62 -32.99
CA TYR A 62 -6.44 18.88 -32.58
C TYR A 62 -6.43 19.93 -33.70
N LYS A 63 -6.20 19.53 -34.96
CA LYS A 63 -6.30 20.43 -36.12
C LYS A 63 -7.73 20.90 -36.37
N MET A 64 -8.71 19.99 -36.36
CA MET A 64 -10.12 20.33 -36.56
C MET A 64 -10.60 21.34 -35.51
N ALA A 65 -10.16 21.20 -34.26
CA ALA A 65 -10.45 22.15 -33.17
C ALA A 65 -9.72 23.51 -33.28
N GLN A 66 -8.74 23.66 -34.18
CA GLN A 66 -8.12 24.96 -34.50
C GLN A 66 -8.75 25.63 -35.74
N GLU A 67 -9.45 24.87 -36.58
CA GLU A 67 -10.08 25.34 -37.82
C GLU A 67 -11.54 25.81 -37.61
N THR A 68 -12.16 25.52 -36.45
CA THR A 68 -13.54 25.92 -36.13
C THR A 68 -13.64 27.27 -35.40
N PRO A 69 -14.50 28.22 -35.86
CA PRO A 69 -14.75 29.48 -35.17
C PRO A 69 -15.60 29.30 -33.90
N VAL A 70 -15.30 30.10 -32.88
CA VAL A 70 -15.75 29.93 -31.48
C VAL A 70 -17.22 30.34 -31.24
N LYS A 71 -18.20 29.65 -31.85
CA LYS A 71 -19.63 29.88 -31.58
C LYS A 71 -20.53 28.65 -31.39
N GLU A 72 -20.06 27.44 -31.68
CA GLU A 72 -20.85 26.20 -31.48
C GLU A 72 -19.98 25.15 -30.76
N LEU A 73 -19.93 25.21 -29.43
CA LEU A 73 -19.10 24.34 -28.60
C LEU A 73 -19.82 23.73 -27.38
N ASN A 74 -21.16 23.84 -27.30
CA ASN A 74 -21.94 23.31 -26.18
C ASN A 74 -22.50 21.89 -26.38
N ASP A 75 -22.43 21.31 -27.60
CA ASP A 75 -23.11 20.04 -27.93
C ASP A 75 -22.17 18.83 -28.09
N TYR A 76 -20.86 18.95 -27.81
CA TYR A 76 -19.86 17.90 -28.05
C TYR A 76 -19.21 17.25 -26.81
N GLU A 77 -19.59 17.62 -25.58
CA GLU A 77 -19.02 17.00 -24.36
C GLU A 77 -19.65 15.63 -23.98
N ASN A 78 -20.65 15.14 -24.73
CA ASN A 78 -21.36 13.89 -24.43
C ASN A 78 -20.94 12.70 -25.32
N PHE A 79 -19.69 12.24 -25.22
CA PHE A 79 -19.32 10.85 -25.57
C PHE A 79 -18.33 10.27 -24.56
N LYS A 80 -18.85 9.40 -23.68
CA LYS A 80 -18.06 8.57 -22.76
C LYS A 80 -17.35 7.46 -23.55
N ILE A 81 -16.08 7.20 -23.22
CA ILE A 81 -15.37 5.99 -23.64
C ILE A 81 -15.57 4.96 -22.54
N ASP A 82 -16.24 3.86 -22.88
CA ASP A 82 -16.49 2.74 -21.98
C ASP A 82 -15.36 1.71 -22.12
N ASN A 83 -14.52 1.58 -21.08
CA ASN A 83 -13.41 0.62 -21.07
C ASN A 83 -13.87 -0.66 -20.35
N GLY A 84 -14.42 -1.59 -21.12
CA GLY A 84 -14.85 -2.89 -20.63
C GLY A 84 -13.68 -3.83 -20.31
N ASP A 85 -13.17 -3.79 -19.09
CA ASP A 85 -12.43 -4.92 -18.50
C ASP A 85 -13.44 -5.95 -17.95
N ASN A 86 -13.52 -7.12 -18.59
CA ASN A 86 -14.03 -8.37 -18.01
C ASN A 86 -13.54 -9.56 -18.84
N GLU A 87 -12.58 -10.31 -18.32
CA GLU A 87 -12.32 -11.68 -18.77
C GLU A 87 -13.25 -12.62 -17.98
N ASP A 88 -14.00 -13.49 -18.67
CA ASP A 88 -14.30 -14.83 -18.12
C ASP A 88 -14.67 -15.86 -19.21
N ILE A 89 -13.69 -16.74 -19.46
CA ILE A 89 -13.77 -18.22 -19.60
C ILE A 89 -15.09 -18.85 -20.11
N ILE A 90 -15.02 -19.66 -21.19
CA ILE A 90 -15.32 -21.11 -21.22
C ILE A 90 -15.00 -21.72 -22.60
N GLU A 91 -14.56 -22.98 -22.60
CA GLU A 91 -13.96 -23.75 -23.70
C GLU A 91 -14.98 -24.26 -24.76
N VAL A 92 -14.49 -24.83 -25.88
CA VAL A 92 -14.63 -26.29 -26.18
C VAL A 92 -13.95 -26.72 -27.51
N SER A 93 -13.15 -27.79 -27.42
CA SER A 93 -12.65 -28.73 -28.48
C SER A 93 -11.91 -28.18 -29.73
N VAL A 94 -10.59 -28.35 -29.93
CA VAL A 94 -9.73 -29.56 -30.02
C VAL A 94 -10.00 -30.49 -31.22
N LYS A 95 -9.21 -30.36 -32.31
CA LYS A 95 -8.29 -31.43 -32.83
C LYS A 95 -7.51 -31.10 -34.12
N LYS A 96 -6.21 -31.51 -34.11
CA LYS A 96 -5.37 -32.02 -35.22
C LYS A 96 -4.96 -31.05 -36.35
N ASP A 97 -3.81 -31.18 -37.02
CA ASP A 97 -2.60 -32.05 -36.93
C ASP A 97 -1.47 -31.30 -37.73
N SER A 98 -0.16 -31.57 -37.72
CA SER A 98 0.75 -32.54 -37.06
C SER A 98 2.24 -32.07 -37.22
N SER A 99 3.23 -32.85 -36.72
CA SER A 99 4.67 -32.91 -37.13
C SER A 99 5.49 -31.59 -37.26
N SER A 100 6.50 -31.23 -36.43
CA SER A 100 7.73 -31.90 -35.94
C SER A 100 9.02 -31.64 -36.75
N LYS A 101 10.13 -31.44 -36.01
CA LYS A 101 11.56 -31.25 -36.42
C LYS A 101 12.00 -29.80 -36.69
N LYS A 102 13.21 -29.36 -36.36
CA LYS A 102 14.25 -29.69 -35.34
C LYS A 102 15.43 -28.74 -35.66
N GLU A 103 16.09 -28.21 -34.62
CA GLU A 103 17.50 -27.76 -34.56
C GLU A 103 18.14 -27.04 -35.77
N ASN A 104 18.63 -25.81 -35.51
CA ASN A 104 19.99 -25.42 -35.86
C ASN A 104 20.43 -24.27 -34.96
N ASP A 105 21.31 -24.57 -34.00
CA ASP A 105 22.22 -23.56 -33.43
C ASP A 105 23.23 -23.15 -34.50
N PHE A 106 23.52 -21.85 -34.63
CA PHE A 106 24.83 -21.41 -35.11
C PHE A 106 25.20 -20.07 -34.46
N ASP A 107 26.08 -20.15 -33.47
CA ASP A 107 26.65 -19.02 -32.74
C ASP A 107 27.91 -18.52 -33.47
N ILE A 108 27.98 -17.22 -33.80
CA ILE A 108 29.20 -16.59 -34.32
C ILE A 108 29.49 -15.31 -33.53
N ASN A 109 30.37 -15.49 -32.55
CA ASN A 109 31.03 -14.42 -31.82
C ASN A 109 31.98 -13.59 -32.73
N LYS A 110 32.19 -12.32 -32.31
CA LYS A 110 33.23 -11.33 -32.74
C LYS A 110 33.01 -10.53 -34.04
N TRP A 111 32.68 -9.24 -33.87
CA TRP A 111 33.46 -8.04 -34.25
C TRP A 111 32.67 -6.78 -33.79
N TYR A 112 33.24 -5.72 -33.20
CA TYR A 112 34.61 -5.48 -32.71
C TYR A 112 34.57 -4.60 -31.44
N LYS A 113 35.68 -4.58 -30.68
CA LYS A 113 35.94 -3.54 -29.67
C LYS A 113 36.19 -2.18 -30.34
N SER A 114 36.14 -1.10 -29.55
CA SER A 114 36.64 0.23 -29.89
C SER A 114 38.05 0.21 -30.49
N PRO A 115 38.44 1.30 -31.17
CA PRO A 115 39.46 2.10 -30.50
C PRO A 115 39.10 3.59 -30.40
N SER A 116 39.56 4.17 -29.30
CA SER A 116 39.63 5.60 -29.06
C SER A 116 40.89 6.23 -29.66
N ALA A 117 40.81 7.55 -29.86
CA ALA A 117 41.87 8.56 -29.68
C ALA A 117 42.73 9.00 -30.89
N LYS A 118 43.21 10.24 -30.73
CA LYS A 118 44.19 11.03 -31.50
C LYS A 118 43.63 11.62 -32.81
N SER A 119 43.50 12.94 -32.97
CA SER A 119 44.41 14.10 -32.76
C SER A 119 45.43 14.28 -33.88
N SER A 120 45.15 15.23 -34.77
CA SER A 120 46.15 15.99 -35.53
C SER A 120 45.50 17.22 -36.16
N GLU A 121 46.15 18.36 -36.03
CA GLU A 121 45.85 19.57 -36.82
C GLU A 121 46.18 19.34 -38.31
N VAL A 122 45.63 20.18 -39.20
CA VAL A 122 46.38 20.95 -40.22
C VAL A 122 45.40 21.83 -41.02
N SER A 123 45.92 22.97 -41.46
CA SER A 123 45.29 24.12 -42.13
C SER A 123 44.91 23.93 -43.60
N THR A 124 43.88 24.67 -44.05
CA THR A 124 43.91 25.78 -45.06
C THR A 124 42.51 26.44 -45.07
N GLU A 125 42.35 27.78 -44.95
CA GLU A 125 42.49 28.82 -46.00
C GLU A 125 41.69 28.46 -47.29
N ASN A 126 40.64 29.19 -47.73
CA ASN A 126 40.49 30.65 -47.80
C ASN A 126 39.04 31.17 -47.98
N GLU A 127 38.88 32.49 -47.77
CA GLU A 127 37.92 33.46 -48.37
C GLU A 127 36.40 33.16 -48.27
N GLU A 128 35.67 33.85 -47.39
CA GLU A 128 35.13 35.23 -47.51
C GLU A 128 33.92 35.41 -48.44
N VAL A 129 32.77 35.80 -47.86
CA VAL A 129 31.94 36.95 -48.29
C VAL A 129 30.95 37.30 -47.15
N GLN A 130 30.70 38.60 -46.97
CA GLN A 130 30.18 39.20 -45.74
C GLN A 130 28.66 39.07 -45.52
N LYS A 131 28.21 39.12 -44.24
CA LYS A 131 26.82 39.41 -43.84
C LYS A 131 26.75 40.29 -42.57
N PRO A 132 26.29 41.55 -42.64
CA PRO A 132 26.06 42.39 -41.47
C PRO A 132 24.62 42.23 -40.93
N ALA A 133 24.43 41.44 -39.86
CA ALA A 133 23.16 41.40 -39.11
C ALA A 133 23.20 40.83 -37.67
N LYS A 134 24.32 40.26 -37.21
CA LYS A 134 24.33 39.44 -35.96
C LYS A 134 24.41 40.22 -34.64
N ASN A 135 24.91 41.46 -34.62
CA ASN A 135 25.27 42.13 -33.35
C ASN A 135 24.09 42.70 -32.54
N LYS A 136 22.91 42.95 -33.11
CA LYS A 136 21.71 43.30 -32.33
C LYS A 136 20.97 42.08 -31.77
N LYS A 137 21.20 40.89 -32.34
CA LYS A 137 20.60 39.65 -31.85
C LYS A 137 21.39 39.08 -30.67
N ARG A 138 22.72 39.01 -30.79
CA ARG A 138 23.61 38.55 -29.71
C ARG A 138 23.42 39.29 -28.39
N LYS A 139 23.35 40.62 -28.38
CA LYS A 139 23.08 41.36 -27.13
C LYS A 139 21.72 41.02 -26.51
N ARG A 140 20.66 40.88 -27.31
CA ARG A 140 19.35 40.44 -26.79
C ARG A 140 19.36 38.99 -26.33
N GLU A 141 20.11 38.11 -26.99
CA GLU A 141 20.29 36.71 -26.56
C GLU A 141 21.10 36.65 -25.26
N GLU A 142 22.15 37.47 -25.08
CA GLU A 142 22.91 37.61 -23.83
C GLU A 142 22.10 38.28 -22.69
N ASP A 143 21.28 39.28 -22.99
CA ASP A 143 20.35 39.91 -22.04
C ASP A 143 19.24 38.93 -21.61
N ILE A 144 18.71 38.12 -22.55
CA ILE A 144 17.71 37.09 -22.26
C ILE A 144 18.35 35.91 -21.51
N ASP A 145 19.54 35.45 -21.88
CA ASP A 145 20.24 34.38 -21.17
C ASP A 145 20.65 34.83 -19.77
N SER A 146 21.04 36.11 -19.56
CA SER A 146 21.31 36.63 -18.22
C SER A 146 20.04 36.87 -17.39
N LEU A 147 18.90 37.22 -18.01
CA LEU A 147 17.59 37.22 -17.36
C LEU A 147 17.14 35.80 -16.98
N ILE A 148 17.27 34.82 -17.89
CA ILE A 148 16.96 33.41 -17.65
C ILE A 148 17.90 32.82 -16.59
N ILE A 149 19.20 33.16 -16.58
CA ILE A 149 20.13 32.76 -15.52
C ILE A 149 19.77 33.42 -14.19
N ASN A 150 19.25 34.66 -14.19
CA ASN A 150 18.78 35.32 -12.97
C ASN A 150 17.41 34.77 -12.50
N GLU A 151 16.53 34.34 -13.38
CA GLU A 151 15.30 33.60 -13.03
C GLU A 151 15.60 32.18 -12.55
N LEU A 152 16.56 31.48 -13.17
CA LEU A 152 17.06 30.17 -12.72
C LEU A 152 17.83 30.27 -11.39
N LYS A 153 18.46 31.41 -11.10
CA LYS A 153 18.99 31.72 -9.75
C LYS A 153 17.91 32.10 -8.75
N LYS A 154 16.75 32.60 -9.18
CA LYS A 154 15.56 32.78 -8.32
C LYS A 154 14.79 31.47 -8.10
N SER A 155 14.85 30.51 -9.04
CA SER A 155 14.22 29.19 -8.91
C SER A 155 15.13 28.13 -8.28
N LYS A 156 16.44 28.40 -8.14
CA LYS A 156 17.33 27.65 -7.26
C LYS A 156 17.16 28.15 -5.83
N GLY A 157 16.68 27.29 -4.93
CA GLY A 157 16.72 27.57 -3.50
C GLY A 157 15.80 28.71 -3.07
N SER A 158 14.52 28.65 -3.46
CA SER A 158 13.48 29.37 -2.73
C SER A 158 13.51 28.90 -1.27
N VAL A 159 14.07 29.73 -0.38
CA VAL A 159 13.91 29.57 1.07
C VAL A 159 12.45 29.82 1.38
N GLU A 160 11.64 28.77 1.25
CA GLU A 160 10.27 28.73 1.72
C GLU A 160 10.29 28.90 3.24
N LYS A 161 10.13 30.16 3.69
CA LYS A 161 9.69 30.46 5.05
C LYS A 161 8.23 30.04 5.20
N LEU A 162 8.00 28.72 5.20
CA LEU A 162 6.75 28.12 5.65
C LEU A 162 6.59 28.40 7.14
N THR A 163 5.87 29.46 7.47
CA THR A 163 5.45 29.77 8.84
C THR A 163 4.34 28.80 9.25
N PHE A 164 4.70 27.58 9.63
CA PHE A 164 3.76 26.60 10.16
C PHE A 164 3.46 26.82 11.65
N LYS A 165 2.18 26.61 12.00
CA LYS A 165 1.56 26.95 13.28
C LYS A 165 1.37 25.76 14.26
N HIS A 166 1.85 24.57 13.94
CA HIS A 166 1.61 23.38 14.76
C HIS A 166 2.62 23.24 15.90
N ASP A 167 2.11 23.01 17.11
CA ASP A 167 2.89 22.94 18.33
C ASP A 167 3.34 21.50 18.64
N LEU A 168 4.24 21.32 19.63
CA LEU A 168 4.72 19.97 20.02
C LEU A 168 3.58 19.10 20.60
N SER A 169 2.43 19.70 20.92
CA SER A 169 1.21 18.97 21.25
C SER A 169 0.82 17.99 20.15
N SER A 170 0.95 18.32 18.86
CA SER A 170 0.43 17.51 17.73
C SER A 170 1.13 16.15 17.56
N PHE A 171 2.14 15.86 18.39
CA PHE A 171 2.82 14.56 18.49
C PHE A 171 2.54 13.81 19.81
N LYS A 172 1.62 14.31 20.66
CA LYS A 172 1.12 13.64 21.89
C LYS A 172 0.39 12.35 21.52
N GLY A 173 1.12 11.25 21.45
CA GLY A 173 0.60 9.92 21.15
C GLY A 173 1.70 8.94 20.75
N LEU A 174 2.78 9.45 20.15
CA LEU A 174 3.96 8.67 19.80
C LEU A 174 4.82 8.37 21.04
N LYS A 175 4.38 7.46 21.92
CA LYS A 175 5.08 7.11 23.19
C LYS A 175 6.57 6.72 23.00
N TYR A 176 6.95 6.19 21.84
CA TYR A 176 8.31 5.65 21.57
C TYR A 176 9.27 6.60 20.83
N LEU A 177 8.76 7.64 20.17
CA LEU A 177 9.57 8.59 19.40
C LEU A 177 10.35 9.67 20.22
N PRO A 178 10.01 10.04 21.48
CA PRO A 178 10.64 11.15 22.21
C PRO A 178 12.14 10.97 22.46
N VAL A 179 12.64 9.74 22.55
CA VAL A 179 14.09 9.48 22.74
C VAL A 179 14.88 9.73 21.46
N GLY A 180 14.29 9.47 20.29
CA GLY A 180 14.88 9.79 18.99
C GLY A 180 14.83 11.29 18.70
N ILE A 181 13.63 11.87 18.85
CA ILE A 181 13.35 13.31 18.74
C ILE A 181 14.24 14.12 19.71
N GLY A 182 14.33 13.69 20.97
CA GLY A 182 15.15 14.33 22.00
C GLY A 182 16.64 14.33 21.69
N ARG A 183 17.15 13.34 20.94
CA ARG A 183 18.54 13.33 20.44
C ARG A 183 18.76 14.34 19.31
N ILE A 184 17.77 14.56 18.45
CA ILE A 184 17.78 15.65 17.46
C ILE A 184 17.72 17.01 18.15
N ALA A 185 16.81 17.19 19.12
CA ALA A 185 16.73 18.42 19.92
C ALA A 185 18.04 18.72 20.68
N ALA A 186 18.64 17.69 21.29
CA ALA A 186 19.91 17.80 22.01
C ALA A 186 21.08 18.26 21.11
N PHE A 187 21.06 17.93 19.81
CA PHE A 187 22.08 18.42 18.87
C PHE A 187 22.15 19.96 18.82
N PHE A 188 21.00 20.63 18.86
CA PHE A 188 20.93 22.09 18.80
C PHE A 188 21.22 22.75 20.14
N VAL A 189 20.70 22.17 21.22
CA VAL A 189 20.72 22.74 22.59
C VAL A 189 22.05 22.51 23.32
N ALA A 190 22.73 21.39 23.10
CA ALA A 190 23.89 21.01 23.91
C ALA A 190 25.14 21.88 23.65
N LYS A 191 25.93 22.09 24.70
CA LYS A 191 27.18 22.87 24.66
C LYS A 191 28.40 22.07 24.16
N HIS A 192 28.43 20.75 24.35
CA HIS A 192 29.57 19.90 23.99
C HIS A 192 29.43 19.32 22.57
N ARG A 193 30.32 19.73 21.67
CA ARG A 193 30.16 19.59 20.20
C ARG A 193 30.53 18.22 19.63
N HIS A 194 31.42 17.47 20.29
CA HIS A 194 32.06 16.28 19.69
C HIS A 194 31.35 14.94 19.97
N ILE A 195 30.34 14.91 20.83
CA ILE A 195 29.70 13.67 21.33
C ILE A 195 28.39 13.35 20.58
N LEU A 196 27.82 14.31 19.86
CA LEU A 196 26.47 14.23 19.29
C LEU A 196 26.49 13.73 17.85
N ALA A 197 25.46 12.97 17.48
CA ALA A 197 25.26 12.51 16.11
C ALA A 197 24.94 13.70 15.19
N LYS A 198 25.57 13.73 14.02
CA LYS A 198 25.37 14.74 12.95
C LYS A 198 24.60 14.18 11.74
N SER A 199 24.49 12.86 11.61
CA SER A 199 23.72 12.19 10.56
C SER A 199 22.61 11.31 11.12
N PHE A 200 21.37 11.63 10.74
CA PHE A 200 20.15 10.90 11.09
C PHE A 200 19.42 10.40 9.85
N LEU A 201 18.88 9.20 9.93
CA LEU A 201 18.03 8.58 8.91
C LEU A 201 16.63 8.33 9.52
N LEU A 202 15.61 8.96 8.95
CA LEU A 202 14.21 8.82 9.36
C LEU A 202 13.52 7.80 8.45
N ALA A 203 13.10 6.67 9.01
CA ALA A 203 12.49 5.56 8.29
C ALA A 203 10.99 5.42 8.60
N GLY A 204 10.20 4.78 7.74
CA GLY A 204 8.80 4.42 8.03
C GLY A 204 7.84 4.70 6.85
N PRO A 205 6.55 4.35 6.97
CA PRO A 205 5.60 4.49 5.86
C PRO A 205 5.46 5.94 5.37
N LEU A 206 5.02 6.11 4.13
CA LEU A 206 4.71 7.43 3.57
C LEU A 206 3.60 8.10 4.39
N GLY A 207 3.67 9.41 4.61
CA GLY A 207 2.69 10.13 5.44
C GLY A 207 2.86 9.97 6.96
N SER A 208 3.93 9.34 7.46
CA SER A 208 4.20 9.17 8.91
C SER A 208 4.66 10.42 9.66
N GLY A 209 4.70 11.59 9.02
CA GLY A 209 5.08 12.86 9.66
C GLY A 209 6.59 13.10 9.77
N LYS A 210 7.42 12.35 9.04
CA LYS A 210 8.89 12.53 9.00
C LYS A 210 9.30 13.98 8.68
N SER A 211 8.76 14.54 7.60
CA SER A 211 9.10 15.89 7.14
C SER A 211 8.57 16.95 8.10
N MET A 212 7.36 16.71 8.64
CA MET A 212 6.71 17.55 9.64
C MET A 212 7.54 17.68 10.93
N ILE A 213 8.25 16.64 11.37
CA ILE A 213 9.17 16.74 12.53
C ILE A 213 10.40 17.61 12.23
N ILE A 214 10.94 17.53 11.02
CA ILE A 214 12.10 18.34 10.61
C ILE A 214 11.69 19.82 10.53
N GLU A 215 10.51 20.10 9.96
CA GLU A 215 9.89 21.42 9.87
C GLU A 215 9.55 21.99 11.25
N TYR A 216 9.00 21.16 12.13
CA TYR A 216 8.73 21.53 13.52
C TYR A 216 10.01 22.02 14.22
N PHE A 217 11.11 21.27 14.11
CA PHE A 217 12.38 21.67 14.71
C PHE A 217 12.96 22.95 14.10
N ALA A 218 12.87 23.09 12.78
CA ALA A 218 13.31 24.28 12.07
C ALA A 218 12.57 25.53 12.53
N SER A 219 11.23 25.46 12.62
CA SER A 219 10.39 26.55 13.13
C SER A 219 10.70 26.84 14.60
N ARG A 220 10.70 25.81 15.45
CA ARG A 220 10.84 25.95 16.92
C ARG A 220 12.17 26.56 17.37
N PHE A 221 13.25 26.27 16.65
CA PHE A 221 14.59 26.81 16.91
C PHE A 221 15.01 27.93 15.95
N GLN A 222 14.15 28.32 15.00
CA GLN A 222 14.42 29.34 13.96
C GLN A 222 15.67 29.01 13.10
N ILE A 223 15.83 27.74 12.73
CA ILE A 223 16.99 27.21 12.01
C ILE A 223 16.68 27.08 10.51
N PRO A 224 17.52 27.59 9.59
CA PRO A 224 17.34 27.41 8.16
C PRO A 224 17.45 25.93 7.75
N VAL A 225 16.53 25.49 6.88
CA VAL A 225 16.52 24.15 6.28
C VAL A 225 16.87 24.26 4.80
N ILE A 226 17.89 23.54 4.37
CA ILE A 226 18.20 23.33 2.96
C ILE A 226 17.63 21.98 2.57
N ARG A 227 16.51 21.97 1.84
CA ARG A 227 15.88 20.74 1.33
C ARG A 227 16.48 20.34 -0.02
N ILE A 228 16.80 19.06 -0.17
CA ILE A 228 17.23 18.43 -1.41
C ILE A 228 16.28 17.28 -1.72
N SER A 229 15.54 17.40 -2.81
CA SER A 229 14.73 16.30 -3.34
C SER A 229 15.57 15.39 -4.21
N THR A 230 15.47 14.07 -4.02
CA THR A 230 16.18 13.08 -4.85
C THR A 230 15.80 13.13 -6.33
N SER A 231 14.56 13.51 -6.66
CA SER A 231 14.14 13.82 -8.03
C SER A 231 14.98 14.93 -8.67
N SER A 232 15.38 15.95 -7.90
CA SER A 232 16.24 17.04 -8.37
C SER A 232 17.69 16.60 -8.60
N LEU A 233 18.18 15.60 -7.86
CA LEU A 233 19.52 15.02 -8.05
C LEU A 233 19.60 14.18 -9.33
N ASN A 234 18.51 13.48 -9.68
CA ASN A 234 18.39 12.71 -10.92
C ASN A 234 17.99 13.57 -12.14
N SER A 235 17.52 14.81 -11.94
CA SER A 235 17.17 15.72 -13.05
C SER A 235 18.39 16.49 -13.59
N GLY A 236 18.73 16.23 -14.85
CA GLY A 236 19.71 16.99 -15.63
C GLY A 236 20.88 16.17 -16.18
N PRO A 237 21.93 16.83 -16.70
CA PRO A 237 23.13 16.15 -17.20
C PRO A 237 23.86 15.34 -16.11
N VAL A 238 24.64 14.34 -16.51
CA VAL A 238 25.28 13.30 -15.66
C VAL A 238 26.14 13.81 -14.48
N ASN A 239 26.45 15.11 -14.41
CA ASN A 239 27.19 15.74 -13.30
C ASN A 239 26.37 16.75 -12.47
N ASN A 240 25.10 17.00 -12.78
CA ASN A 240 24.31 18.06 -12.14
C ASN A 240 24.11 17.81 -10.63
N GLY A 241 23.69 16.59 -10.25
CA GLY A 241 23.54 16.20 -8.84
C GLY A 241 24.81 16.36 -8.01
N LYS A 242 26.00 16.18 -8.60
CA LYS A 242 27.30 16.37 -7.94
C LYS A 242 27.59 17.82 -7.59
N ASN A 243 27.15 18.75 -8.44
CA ASN A 243 27.29 20.17 -8.17
C ASN A 243 26.24 20.62 -7.15
N VAL A 244 24.98 20.18 -7.29
CA VAL A 244 23.89 20.48 -6.35
C VAL A 244 24.22 20.02 -4.91
N MET A 245 24.68 18.77 -4.73
CA MET A 245 25.08 18.28 -3.40
C MET A 245 26.26 19.06 -2.80
N LYS A 246 27.25 19.44 -3.60
CA LYS A 246 28.39 20.24 -3.13
C LYS A 246 27.99 21.68 -2.77
N GLU A 247 27.18 22.31 -3.61
CA GLU A 247 26.63 23.66 -3.42
C GLU A 247 25.84 23.71 -2.11
N ALA A 248 24.87 22.81 -1.94
CA ALA A 248 24.04 22.72 -0.73
C ALA A 248 24.84 22.39 0.56
N VAL A 249 25.86 21.52 0.50
CA VAL A 249 26.75 21.27 1.65
C VAL A 249 27.60 22.50 1.98
N SER A 250 28.10 23.22 0.97
CA SER A 250 28.87 24.46 1.20
C SER A 250 28.01 25.59 1.78
N GLU A 251 26.75 25.69 1.34
CA GLU A 251 25.76 26.63 1.86
C GLU A 251 25.34 26.28 3.29
N ALA A 252 25.07 25.00 3.58
CA ALA A 252 24.76 24.52 4.93
C ALA A 252 25.93 24.81 5.90
N LEU A 253 27.17 24.65 5.45
CA LEU A 253 28.36 25.01 6.21
C LEU A 253 28.58 26.52 6.33
N ALA A 254 28.03 27.35 5.43
CA ALA A 254 28.08 28.81 5.58
C ALA A 254 27.06 29.31 6.61
N ASN A 255 25.84 28.76 6.58
CA ASN A 255 24.69 29.23 7.35
C ASN A 255 24.51 28.53 8.72
N GLU A 256 25.56 28.42 9.52
CA GLU A 256 25.48 27.76 10.84
C GLU A 256 24.62 28.55 11.85
N PRO A 257 23.68 27.92 12.61
CA PRO A 257 23.27 26.51 12.55
C PRO A 257 22.30 26.23 11.39
N CYS A 258 22.38 25.04 10.77
CA CYS A 258 21.54 24.66 9.63
C CYS A 258 21.10 23.18 9.68
N ILE A 259 19.96 22.87 9.07
CA ILE A 259 19.52 21.50 8.77
C ILE A 259 19.63 21.25 7.27
N LEU A 260 20.40 20.24 6.88
CA LEU A 260 20.43 19.71 5.52
C LEU A 260 19.47 18.51 5.45
N HIS A 261 18.37 18.66 4.72
CA HIS A 261 17.30 17.67 4.62
C HIS A 261 17.27 17.02 3.23
N ILE A 262 17.42 15.69 3.17
CA ILE A 262 17.33 14.90 1.92
C ILE A 262 16.05 14.07 1.94
N THR A 263 15.09 14.34 1.04
CA THR A 263 13.81 13.62 0.98
C THR A 263 13.87 12.40 0.06
N ASN A 264 13.16 11.31 0.41
CA ASN A 264 13.06 10.06 -0.37
C ASN A 264 14.41 9.51 -0.89
N ILE A 265 15.35 9.22 0.01
CA ILE A 265 16.69 8.68 -0.34
C ILE A 265 16.61 7.33 -1.09
N ASP A 266 15.56 6.55 -0.80
CA ASP A 266 15.22 5.25 -1.40
C ASP A 266 15.21 5.24 -2.92
N ASP A 267 14.78 6.35 -3.55
CA ASP A 267 14.66 6.44 -5.00
C ASP A 267 16.03 6.36 -5.72
N ILE A 268 17.12 6.65 -5.01
CA ILE A 268 18.51 6.62 -5.50
C ILE A 268 19.28 5.40 -4.94
N SER A 269 18.87 4.88 -3.80
CA SER A 269 19.66 3.88 -3.07
C SER A 269 19.30 2.42 -3.36
N LYS A 270 18.32 2.16 -4.25
CA LYS A 270 17.69 0.85 -4.46
C LYS A 270 18.69 -0.30 -4.52
N LYS A 271 18.54 -1.26 -3.60
CA LYS A 271 19.27 -2.54 -3.64
C LYS A 271 18.90 -3.35 -4.90
N GLU A 272 19.83 -3.27 -5.87
CA GLU A 272 20.27 -4.33 -6.80
C GLU A 272 19.63 -4.57 -8.20
N TYR A 273 20.52 -5.06 -9.08
CA TYR A 273 20.34 -5.69 -10.41
C TYR A 273 19.49 -5.00 -11.52
N GLY A 274 19.62 -3.68 -11.69
CA GLY A 274 19.13 -2.93 -12.87
C GLY A 274 20.21 -2.12 -13.61
N THR A 275 19.91 -1.62 -14.82
CA THR A 275 20.87 -1.00 -15.77
C THR A 275 21.46 0.37 -15.37
N ASN A 276 20.99 1.02 -14.29
CA ASN A 276 21.40 2.39 -13.92
C ASN A 276 22.69 2.50 -13.07
N ARG A 277 23.56 1.48 -13.07
CA ARG A 277 24.72 1.30 -12.18
C ARG A 277 25.67 2.50 -11.97
N GLY A 278 25.72 3.45 -12.89
CA GLY A 278 26.70 4.56 -12.87
C GLY A 278 26.25 5.82 -12.12
N ILE A 279 24.99 6.25 -12.32
CA ILE A 279 24.52 7.56 -11.82
C ILE A 279 24.15 7.44 -10.34
N ASP A 280 23.32 6.45 -10.00
CA ASP A 280 22.83 6.22 -8.63
C ASP A 280 23.99 5.95 -7.65
N ARG A 281 24.99 5.18 -8.09
CA ARG A 281 26.20 4.90 -7.30
C ARG A 281 27.04 6.16 -7.04
N ASN A 282 27.24 7.01 -8.06
CA ASN A 282 27.96 8.28 -7.93
C ASN A 282 27.25 9.22 -6.95
N ILE A 283 25.91 9.24 -6.93
CA ILE A 283 25.15 10.05 -5.96
C ILE A 283 25.25 9.45 -4.54
N ASN A 284 25.14 8.13 -4.38
CA ASN A 284 25.34 7.48 -3.08
C ASN A 284 26.75 7.76 -2.51
N GLU A 285 27.80 7.70 -3.34
CA GLU A 285 29.17 8.07 -2.95
C GLU A 285 29.29 9.57 -2.55
N GLN A 286 28.54 10.48 -3.19
CA GLN A 286 28.48 11.89 -2.82
C GLN A 286 27.76 12.15 -1.49
N ILE A 287 26.69 11.41 -1.19
CA ILE A 287 25.99 11.51 0.11
C ILE A 287 26.94 11.01 1.23
N VAL A 288 27.72 9.96 0.98
CA VAL A 288 28.74 9.49 1.92
C VAL A 288 29.85 10.53 2.14
N ASP A 289 30.37 11.17 1.08
CA ASP A 289 31.33 12.28 1.18
C ASP A 289 30.77 13.48 1.94
N ALA A 290 29.50 13.84 1.71
CA ALA A 290 28.79 14.87 2.47
C ALA A 290 28.71 14.53 3.97
N ILE A 291 28.28 13.30 4.33
CA ILE A 291 28.23 12.84 5.72
C ILE A 291 29.63 12.89 6.37
N GLN A 292 30.69 12.50 5.64
CA GLN A 292 32.07 12.57 6.16
C GLN A 292 32.55 14.00 6.38
N LYS A 293 32.27 14.92 5.45
CA LYS A 293 32.61 16.36 5.59
C LYS A 293 31.91 17.01 6.78
N LEU A 294 30.60 16.78 6.93
CA LEU A 294 29.84 17.30 8.05
C LEU A 294 30.31 16.70 9.38
N ARG A 295 30.62 15.39 9.40
CA ARG A 295 31.20 14.72 10.59
C ARG A 295 32.50 15.38 11.04
N ASN A 296 33.41 15.67 10.11
CA ASN A 296 34.73 16.23 10.36
C ASN A 296 34.74 17.76 10.61
N SER A 297 33.69 18.48 10.23
CA SER A 297 33.56 19.92 10.52
C SER A 297 33.06 20.17 11.96
N ASP A 298 33.55 21.21 12.64
CA ASP A 298 33.06 21.58 14.00
C ASP A 298 31.74 22.38 14.00
N LYS A 299 31.13 22.56 12.82
CA LYS A 299 29.92 23.37 12.63
C LYS A 299 28.64 22.62 13.05
N LYS A 300 27.67 23.34 13.61
CA LYS A 300 26.30 22.89 13.90
C LYS A 300 25.45 22.71 12.63
N VAL A 301 25.84 21.77 11.79
CA VAL A 301 25.04 21.32 10.63
C VAL A 301 24.53 19.91 10.88
N LEU A 302 23.22 19.74 10.83
CA LEU A 302 22.56 18.44 10.98
C LEU A 302 22.16 17.90 9.60
N LEU A 303 22.60 16.70 9.24
CA LEU A 303 22.11 16.00 8.05
C LEU A 303 20.99 15.04 8.47
N VAL A 304 19.81 15.23 7.89
CA VAL A 304 18.65 14.35 8.06
C VAL A 304 18.23 13.83 6.70
N ALA A 305 18.15 12.51 6.55
CA ALA A 305 17.62 11.87 5.34
C ALA A 305 16.31 11.13 5.64
N GLU A 306 15.38 11.13 4.69
CA GLU A 306 14.13 10.40 4.79
C GLU A 306 14.09 9.16 3.89
N ALA A 307 13.62 8.07 4.47
CA ALA A 307 13.47 6.77 3.84
C ALA A 307 12.05 6.25 4.03
N ARG A 308 11.42 5.72 3.00
CA ARG A 308 10.17 4.96 3.14
C ARG A 308 10.50 3.60 3.76
N ASN A 309 11.45 2.89 3.16
CA ASN A 309 11.91 1.57 3.57
C ASN A 309 13.43 1.55 3.76
N LEU A 310 13.91 1.31 4.99
CA LEU A 310 15.34 1.10 5.30
C LEU A 310 16.00 0.03 4.42
N GLU A 311 15.20 -0.92 3.97
CA GLU A 311 15.59 -2.08 3.18
C GLU A 311 16.01 -1.71 1.76
N GLN A 312 15.43 -0.65 1.19
CA GLN A 312 15.80 -0.13 -0.14
C GLN A 312 17.08 0.72 -0.11
N ILE A 313 17.71 0.91 1.05
CA ILE A 313 18.94 1.67 1.19
C ILE A 313 20.17 0.78 1.06
N ASP A 314 21.08 1.15 0.18
CA ASP A 314 22.38 0.51 0.03
C ASP A 314 23.11 0.33 1.37
N SER A 315 23.80 -0.81 1.54
CA SER A 315 24.42 -1.19 2.81
C SER A 315 25.57 -0.25 3.21
N VAL A 316 26.31 0.29 2.23
CA VAL A 316 27.38 1.26 2.48
C VAL A 316 26.77 2.54 3.01
N LEU A 317 25.73 3.07 2.35
CA LEU A 317 25.03 4.29 2.76
C LEU A 317 24.40 4.14 4.16
N HIS A 318 23.69 3.04 4.40
CA HIS A 318 23.11 2.71 5.71
C HIS A 318 24.17 2.72 6.83
N SER A 319 25.37 2.19 6.59
CA SER A 319 26.46 2.14 7.59
C SER A 319 27.04 3.51 7.99
N LYS A 320 26.79 4.57 7.22
CA LYS A 320 27.35 5.92 7.48
C LYS A 320 26.45 6.82 8.32
N PHE A 321 25.15 6.49 8.43
CA PHE A 321 24.25 7.20 9.33
C PHE A 321 24.52 6.81 10.78
N GLN A 322 24.74 7.80 11.65
CA GLN A 322 25.09 7.56 13.05
C GLN A 322 23.89 7.16 13.91
N LYS A 323 22.68 7.60 13.52
CA LYS A 323 21.42 7.20 14.14
C LYS A 323 20.33 6.99 13.09
N ILE A 324 19.50 6.00 13.36
CA ILE A 324 18.31 5.67 12.60
C ILE A 324 17.13 5.82 13.55
N ILE A 325 16.05 6.46 13.08
CA ILE A 325 14.80 6.63 13.81
C ILE A 325 13.70 6.03 12.94
N ASN A 326 13.09 4.94 13.39
CA ASN A 326 11.94 4.36 12.71
C ASN A 326 10.65 5.02 13.22
N PHE A 327 9.77 5.39 12.29
CA PHE A 327 8.44 5.91 12.57
C PHE A 327 7.46 4.73 12.52
N PRO A 328 6.94 4.27 13.67
CA PRO A 328 5.99 3.17 13.69
C PRO A 328 4.65 3.59 13.08
N VAL A 329 3.85 2.60 12.69
CA VAL A 329 2.41 2.82 12.45
C VAL A 329 1.76 3.29 13.76
N LEU A 330 0.81 4.23 13.67
CA LEU A 330 0.11 4.76 14.84
C LEU A 330 -0.78 3.69 15.50
N CYS A 331 -0.63 3.48 16.81
CA CYS A 331 -1.55 2.67 17.60
C CYS A 331 -2.90 3.40 17.81
N GLN A 332 -3.96 2.66 18.20
CA GLN A 332 -5.29 3.23 18.41
C GLN A 332 -5.30 4.41 19.40
N GLU A 333 -4.62 4.29 20.55
CA GLU A 333 -4.46 5.39 21.51
C GLU A 333 -3.84 6.65 20.88
N ALA A 334 -2.80 6.48 20.05
CA ALA A 334 -2.14 7.60 19.39
C ALA A 334 -3.04 8.25 18.34
N LYS A 335 -3.82 7.45 17.59
CA LYS A 335 -4.81 7.96 16.63
C LYS A 335 -5.90 8.75 17.33
N LEU A 336 -6.42 8.26 18.45
CA LEU A 336 -7.45 8.94 19.25
C LEU A 336 -6.97 10.31 19.73
N LEU A 337 -5.73 10.41 20.25
CA LEU A 337 -5.14 11.67 20.68
C LEU A 337 -4.90 12.64 19.51
N ILE A 338 -4.39 12.15 18.38
CA ILE A 338 -4.17 12.95 17.17
C ILE A 338 -5.49 13.47 16.60
N ILE A 339 -6.54 12.63 16.51
CA ILE A 339 -7.86 13.02 16.03
C ILE A 339 -8.46 14.11 16.92
N LYS A 340 -8.48 13.90 18.25
CA LYS A 340 -8.99 14.91 19.21
C LYS A 340 -8.31 16.25 19.02
N GLN A 341 -6.98 16.27 18.92
CA GLN A 341 -6.25 17.52 18.76
C GLN A 341 -6.44 18.16 17.38
N LEU A 342 -6.46 17.39 16.29
CA LEU A 342 -6.72 17.94 14.95
C LEU A 342 -8.11 18.57 14.83
N CYS A 343 -9.08 18.03 15.59
CA CYS A 343 -10.40 18.63 15.76
C CYS A 343 -10.35 19.90 16.62
N GLU A 344 -9.69 19.88 17.79
CA GLU A 344 -9.49 21.06 18.65
C GLU A 344 -8.81 22.22 17.90
N GLU A 345 -7.73 21.95 17.15
CA GLU A 345 -6.99 22.94 16.34
C GLU A 345 -7.86 23.60 15.24
N ARG A 346 -8.96 22.95 14.84
CA ARG A 346 -9.89 23.40 13.79
C ARG A 346 -11.26 23.85 14.31
N GLY A 347 -11.45 23.89 15.64
CA GLY A 347 -12.74 24.23 16.25
C GLY A 347 -13.83 23.19 15.98
N LEU A 348 -13.49 21.91 15.82
CA LEU A 348 -14.46 20.84 15.61
C LEU A 348 -14.85 20.20 16.95
N ASP A 349 -16.13 20.30 17.32
CA ASP A 349 -16.68 19.74 18.56
C ASP A 349 -17.06 18.26 18.39
N LEU A 350 -16.63 17.44 19.35
CA LEU A 350 -16.66 15.96 19.31
C LEU A 350 -17.56 15.34 20.41
N GLN A 351 -18.32 16.13 21.16
CA GLN A 351 -19.03 15.68 22.37
C GLN A 351 -19.98 14.48 22.14
N ASP A 352 -20.67 14.44 21.01
CA ASP A 352 -21.72 13.43 20.70
C ASP A 352 -21.20 12.23 19.90
N ILE A 353 -19.87 12.06 19.75
CA ILE A 353 -19.26 11.14 18.77
C ILE A 353 -18.61 9.91 19.41
N ASN A 354 -18.85 8.73 18.82
CA ASN A 354 -18.15 7.50 19.20
C ASN A 354 -16.75 7.43 18.56
N LEU A 355 -15.79 8.09 19.21
CA LEU A 355 -14.40 8.14 18.75
C LEU A 355 -13.72 6.76 18.67
N ASP A 356 -14.13 5.79 19.48
CA ASP A 356 -13.55 4.44 19.45
C ASP A 356 -13.94 3.68 18.17
N ASP A 357 -15.18 3.84 17.68
CA ASP A 357 -15.59 3.29 16.39
C ASP A 357 -14.82 3.93 15.22
N ILE A 358 -14.67 5.26 15.21
CA ILE A 358 -13.88 6.00 14.21
C ILE A 358 -12.41 5.53 14.23
N VAL A 359 -11.82 5.41 15.42
CA VAL A 359 -10.44 4.95 15.58
C VAL A 359 -10.29 3.50 15.09
N SER A 360 -11.27 2.63 15.34
CA SER A 360 -11.30 1.26 14.80
C SER A 360 -11.35 1.24 13.26
N ARG A 361 -12.03 2.18 12.60
CA ARG A 361 -12.10 2.26 11.13
C ARG A 361 -10.82 2.83 10.52
N THR A 362 -10.05 3.59 11.29
CA THR A 362 -8.76 4.18 10.89
C THR A 362 -7.54 3.26 11.09
N THR A 363 -7.69 1.95 11.27
CA THR A 363 -6.54 1.03 11.50
C THR A 363 -5.47 1.09 10.40
N SER A 364 -5.85 1.25 9.13
CA SER A 364 -4.92 1.43 7.99
C SER A 364 -4.45 2.87 7.73
N PHE A 365 -4.77 3.84 8.59
CA PHE A 365 -4.44 5.26 8.38
C PHE A 365 -3.08 5.61 9.01
N VAL A 366 -2.30 6.42 8.29
CA VAL A 366 -1.09 7.09 8.78
C VAL A 366 -1.43 8.50 9.30
N ALA A 367 -0.52 9.18 10.01
CA ALA A 367 -0.71 10.55 10.50
C ALA A 367 -1.22 11.52 9.41
N GLY A 368 -0.59 11.50 8.22
CA GLY A 368 -1.02 12.31 7.07
C GLY A 368 -2.38 11.92 6.48
N ASP A 369 -2.82 10.66 6.66
CA ASP A 369 -4.17 10.24 6.28
C ASP A 369 -5.21 10.79 7.28
N LEU A 370 -4.88 10.86 8.58
CA LEU A 370 -5.75 11.46 9.59
C LEU A 370 -5.92 12.97 9.38
N ILE A 371 -4.85 13.69 9.02
CA ILE A 371 -4.94 15.12 8.69
C ILE A 371 -5.92 15.33 7.54
N LYS A 372 -5.79 14.56 6.45
CA LYS A 372 -6.71 14.62 5.30
C LYS A 372 -8.13 14.19 5.63
N LEU A 373 -8.30 13.21 6.51
CA LEU A 373 -9.64 12.80 6.96
C LEU A 373 -10.34 13.96 7.68
N ILE A 374 -9.65 14.65 8.58
CA ILE A 374 -10.20 15.82 9.29
C ILE A 374 -10.37 17.03 8.35
N GLU A 375 -9.56 17.17 7.31
CA GLU A 375 -9.79 18.12 6.21
C GLU A 375 -11.12 17.85 5.52
N HIS A 376 -11.33 16.64 5.00
CA HIS A 376 -12.59 16.30 4.34
C HIS A 376 -13.82 16.36 5.27
N VAL A 377 -13.68 16.02 6.55
CA VAL A 377 -14.77 16.21 7.53
C VAL A 377 -15.10 17.70 7.71
N ALA A 378 -14.10 18.58 7.78
CA ALA A 378 -14.32 20.02 7.85
C ALA A 378 -14.97 20.56 6.56
N ASP A 379 -14.54 20.09 5.38
CA ASP A 379 -15.12 20.47 4.09
C ASP A 379 -16.59 20.05 3.99
N ILE A 380 -16.93 18.82 4.37
CA ILE A 380 -18.32 18.29 4.39
C ILE A 380 -19.22 19.11 5.33
N ILE A 381 -18.69 19.50 6.50
CA ILE A 381 -19.43 20.35 7.44
C ILE A 381 -19.65 21.74 6.85
N TYR A 382 -18.62 22.32 6.21
CA TYR A 382 -18.71 23.62 5.55
C TYR A 382 -19.73 23.61 4.40
N GLU A 383 -19.71 22.59 3.54
CA GLU A 383 -20.72 22.40 2.49
C GLU A 383 -22.13 22.26 3.08
N ARG A 384 -22.30 21.51 4.17
CA ARG A 384 -23.58 21.36 4.87
C ARG A 384 -24.09 22.69 5.45
N GLU A 385 -23.21 23.49 6.05
CA GLU A 385 -23.52 24.82 6.57
C GLU A 385 -23.92 25.76 5.42
N VAL A 386 -23.11 25.86 4.36
CA VAL A 386 -23.40 26.66 3.16
C VAL A 386 -24.73 26.25 2.49
N LEU A 387 -25.01 24.95 2.36
CA LEU A 387 -26.27 24.43 1.79
C LEU A 387 -27.50 24.68 2.68
N SER A 388 -27.30 24.87 3.99
CA SER A 388 -28.39 25.28 4.89
C SER A 388 -28.73 26.77 4.68
N LEU A 389 -27.70 27.61 4.60
CA LEU A 389 -27.84 29.05 4.34
C LEU A 389 -28.33 29.32 2.92
N SER A 390 -27.97 28.51 1.92
CA SER A 390 -28.46 28.66 0.54
C SER A 390 -29.95 28.34 0.39
N LYS A 391 -30.54 27.59 1.34
CA LYS A 391 -31.99 27.36 1.39
C LYS A 391 -32.72 28.54 2.02
N GLU A 392 -32.17 29.12 3.09
CA GLU A 392 -32.66 30.39 3.65
C GLU A 392 -32.55 31.54 2.61
N ALA A 393 -31.48 31.56 1.82
CA ALA A 393 -31.26 32.53 0.74
C ALA A 393 -32.21 32.38 -0.45
N LEU A 394 -32.79 31.20 -0.69
CA LEU A 394 -33.77 31.00 -1.75
C LEU A 394 -35.11 31.69 -1.46
N ASP A 395 -35.36 32.05 -0.19
CA ASP A 395 -36.53 32.81 0.24
C ASP A 395 -36.34 34.35 0.13
N ASP A 396 -35.12 34.86 -0.12
CA ASP A 396 -34.82 36.27 -0.44
C ASP A 396 -34.07 36.42 -1.79
N PRO A 397 -34.81 36.59 -2.90
CA PRO A 397 -34.22 36.65 -4.24
C PRO A 397 -33.56 37.99 -4.61
N PHE A 398 -33.57 39.02 -3.75
CA PHE A 398 -33.02 40.35 -4.08
C PHE A 398 -31.81 40.78 -3.23
N GLY A 399 -31.51 40.08 -2.14
CA GLY A 399 -30.14 40.01 -1.61
C GLY A 399 -29.56 41.30 -1.01
N GLU A 400 -30.38 42.19 -0.44
CA GLU A 400 -29.86 43.34 0.32
C GLU A 400 -29.18 42.91 1.64
N HIS A 401 -29.50 41.72 2.17
CA HIS A 401 -28.92 41.16 3.40
C HIS A 401 -27.64 40.30 3.19
N PHE A 402 -27.16 40.16 1.95
CA PHE A 402 -26.34 39.00 1.54
C PHE A 402 -24.85 38.99 1.94
N THR A 403 -24.34 39.97 2.70
CA THR A 403 -22.87 40.18 2.80
C THR A 403 -22.25 40.13 4.20
N ASN A 404 -22.92 40.59 5.26
CA ASN A 404 -22.31 40.68 6.60
C ASN A 404 -22.93 39.75 7.66
N GLU A 405 -24.26 39.56 7.66
CA GLU A 405 -24.94 38.74 8.67
C GLU A 405 -24.77 37.23 8.42
N TYR A 406 -24.63 36.82 7.16
CA TYR A 406 -24.28 35.44 6.80
C TYR A 406 -22.80 35.14 7.01
N ALA A 407 -21.91 36.14 6.84
CA ALA A 407 -20.49 35.98 7.13
C ALA A 407 -20.25 35.71 8.63
N SER A 408 -20.94 36.42 9.52
CA SER A 408 -20.87 36.16 10.98
C SER A 408 -21.55 34.84 11.40
N LYS A 409 -22.57 34.36 10.66
CA LYS A 409 -23.12 33.00 10.84
C LYS A 409 -22.18 31.88 10.37
N LEU A 410 -21.27 32.15 9.42
CA LEU A 410 -20.26 31.20 8.95
C LEU A 410 -18.97 31.22 9.77
N ASP A 411 -18.63 32.36 10.37
CA ASP A 411 -17.45 32.56 11.24
C ASP A 411 -17.71 32.09 12.69
N VAL A 412 -18.22 30.86 12.82
CA VAL A 412 -18.45 30.22 14.12
C VAL A 412 -17.14 29.66 14.67
N PRO A 413 -16.73 29.99 15.91
CA PRO A 413 -15.46 29.51 16.46
C PRO A 413 -15.47 27.99 16.74
N THR A 414 -16.64 27.37 16.84
CA THR A 414 -16.80 25.92 17.01
C THR A 414 -17.93 25.37 16.13
N ARG A 415 -17.64 24.32 15.36
CA ARG A 415 -18.61 23.61 14.51
C ARG A 415 -18.91 22.23 15.08
N LYS A 416 -20.19 21.83 15.06
CA LYS A 416 -20.62 20.51 15.53
C LYS A 416 -20.39 19.43 14.47
N VAL A 417 -19.60 18.43 14.81
CA VAL A 417 -19.39 17.24 13.98
C VAL A 417 -20.47 16.19 14.32
N THR A 418 -20.86 15.38 13.34
CA THR A 418 -21.71 14.20 13.53
C THR A 418 -21.03 12.96 12.97
N ASP A 419 -21.38 11.77 13.47
CA ASP A 419 -20.86 10.50 12.95
C ASP A 419 -21.03 10.37 11.43
N LYS A 420 -22.12 10.91 10.86
CA LYS A 420 -22.41 10.89 9.41
C LYS A 420 -21.36 11.63 8.58
N ASP A 421 -20.76 12.68 9.13
CA ASP A 421 -19.73 13.46 8.44
C ASP A 421 -18.45 12.61 8.30
N PHE A 422 -18.06 11.88 9.36
CA PHE A 422 -16.98 10.89 9.31
C PHE A 422 -17.29 9.72 8.37
N TYR A 423 -18.51 9.16 8.39
CA TYR A 423 -18.89 8.09 7.46
C TYR A 423 -18.85 8.52 5.99
N THR A 424 -19.26 9.76 5.70
CA THR A 424 -19.19 10.33 4.35
C THR A 424 -17.73 10.51 3.93
N ALA A 425 -16.89 11.08 4.78
CA ALA A 425 -15.45 11.20 4.54
C ALA A 425 -14.77 9.83 4.31
N PHE A 426 -15.14 8.79 5.08
CA PHE A 426 -14.60 7.44 4.90
C PHE A 426 -14.94 6.82 3.53
N SER A 427 -16.10 7.12 2.95
CA SER A 427 -16.47 6.61 1.62
C SER A 427 -15.67 7.23 0.48
N MET A 428 -15.20 8.47 0.66
CA MET A 428 -14.37 9.20 -0.31
C MET A 428 -12.86 8.91 -0.14
N PHE A 429 -12.45 8.31 0.99
CA PHE A 429 -11.03 8.23 1.37
C PHE A 429 -10.39 6.84 1.18
N LYS A 430 -9.27 6.80 0.44
CA LYS A 430 -8.43 5.59 0.29
C LYS A 430 -7.17 5.69 1.18
N PRO A 431 -7.04 4.87 2.25
CA PRO A 431 -5.92 4.97 3.18
C PRO A 431 -4.60 4.43 2.65
N THR A 432 -3.50 5.01 3.10
CA THR A 432 -2.16 4.76 2.56
C THR A 432 -1.61 3.38 2.94
N LEU A 433 -1.92 2.81 4.12
CA LEU A 433 -1.46 1.47 4.53
C LEU A 433 -2.34 0.32 4.01
N LYS A 434 -3.28 0.56 3.10
CA LYS A 434 -3.96 -0.54 2.37
C LYS A 434 -3.08 -1.15 1.26
N GLU A 435 -1.86 -0.66 1.05
CA GLU A 435 -0.85 -1.38 0.27
C GLU A 435 -0.40 -2.68 0.98
N LYS A 436 0.00 -3.68 0.22
CA LYS A 436 0.11 -5.07 0.69
C LYS A 436 1.28 -5.29 1.66
N GLY A 437 1.03 -6.10 2.70
CA GLY A 437 2.06 -6.53 3.66
C GLY A 437 2.55 -5.43 4.61
N PHE A 438 1.71 -4.44 4.93
CA PHE A 438 1.92 -3.55 6.08
C PHE A 438 1.23 -4.13 7.33
N PRO A 439 1.86 -4.07 8.51
CA PRO A 439 1.24 -4.51 9.74
C PRO A 439 0.09 -3.58 10.15
N THR A 440 -1.10 -4.14 10.39
CA THR A 440 -2.32 -3.43 10.79
C THR A 440 -2.87 -4.00 12.10
N MET A 441 -3.69 -3.23 12.83
CA MET A 441 -4.49 -3.79 13.92
C MET A 441 -5.79 -4.33 13.35
N SER A 442 -6.16 -5.57 13.71
CA SER A 442 -7.47 -6.18 13.42
C SER A 442 -8.55 -5.66 14.38
N ASN A 443 -9.80 -5.59 13.91
CA ASN A 443 -10.94 -5.20 14.75
C ASN A 443 -11.73 -6.42 15.29
N THR A 444 -11.53 -7.60 14.71
CA THR A 444 -12.19 -8.86 15.08
C THR A 444 -11.95 -9.19 16.55
N LYS A 445 -13.00 -9.46 17.32
CA LYS A 445 -12.95 -9.80 18.76
C LYS A 445 -13.21 -11.29 19.00
N TRP A 446 -12.89 -11.79 20.21
CA TRP A 446 -13.26 -13.15 20.61
C TRP A 446 -14.76 -13.41 20.63
N GLU A 447 -15.58 -12.39 20.88
CA GLU A 447 -17.05 -12.46 20.78
C GLU A 447 -17.53 -12.75 19.36
N ASP A 448 -16.75 -12.37 18.35
CA ASP A 448 -17.08 -12.56 16.92
C ASP A 448 -16.76 -13.98 16.43
N ILE A 449 -16.21 -14.84 17.30
CA ILE A 449 -15.86 -16.23 17.00
C ILE A 449 -16.70 -17.18 17.87
N GLY A 450 -17.71 -17.81 17.27
CA GLY A 450 -18.49 -18.86 17.92
C GLY A 450 -17.69 -20.17 18.09
N GLY A 451 -17.73 -20.75 19.29
CA GLY A 451 -17.12 -22.05 19.60
C GLY A 451 -15.59 -22.06 19.67
N LEU A 452 -15.00 -23.24 19.47
CA LEU A 452 -13.54 -23.51 19.51
C LEU A 452 -12.85 -23.21 20.87
N GLU A 453 -13.56 -23.26 22.00
CA GLU A 453 -13.04 -22.83 23.31
C GLU A 453 -11.73 -23.51 23.74
N ASP A 454 -11.56 -24.81 23.48
CA ASP A 454 -10.31 -25.54 23.77
C ASP A 454 -9.12 -24.92 23.01
N ILE A 455 -9.32 -24.57 21.73
CA ILE A 455 -8.31 -23.97 20.86
C ILE A 455 -8.05 -22.51 21.27
N LYS A 456 -9.10 -21.76 21.67
CA LYS A 456 -8.96 -20.42 22.25
C LYS A 456 -8.10 -20.45 23.51
N GLN A 457 -8.30 -21.43 24.39
CA GLN A 457 -7.47 -21.61 25.58
C GLN A 457 -6.02 -21.95 25.21
N GLU A 458 -5.80 -22.90 24.30
CA GLU A 458 -4.44 -23.28 23.87
C GLU A 458 -3.68 -22.09 23.23
N ILE A 459 -4.37 -21.22 22.50
CA ILE A 459 -3.77 -19.98 21.95
C ILE A 459 -3.56 -18.91 23.02
N ARG A 460 -4.45 -18.77 24.01
CA ARG A 460 -4.23 -17.88 25.17
C ARG A 460 -2.93 -18.23 25.89
N GLU A 461 -2.71 -19.50 26.16
CA GLU A 461 -1.51 -19.99 26.87
C GLU A 461 -0.22 -19.84 26.03
N LYS A 462 -0.29 -20.10 24.72
CA LYS A 462 0.89 -20.15 23.84
C LYS A 462 1.26 -18.84 23.15
N VAL A 463 0.29 -17.95 22.87
CA VAL A 463 0.53 -16.66 22.20
C VAL A 463 0.35 -15.50 23.17
N LEU A 464 -0.81 -15.42 23.82
CA LEU A 464 -1.11 -14.25 24.67
C LEU A 464 -0.28 -14.23 25.94
N GLY A 465 0.00 -15.40 26.54
CA GLY A 465 0.88 -15.53 27.71
C GLY A 465 2.27 -14.90 27.50
N PRO A 466 3.07 -15.36 26.51
CA PRO A 466 4.38 -14.78 26.20
C PRO A 466 4.36 -13.30 25.79
N ILE A 467 3.26 -12.80 25.21
CA ILE A 467 3.10 -11.39 24.84
C ILE A 467 2.79 -10.52 26.07
N LYS A 468 1.83 -10.93 26.90
CA LYS A 468 1.34 -10.14 28.05
C LYS A 468 2.26 -10.25 29.27
N TYR A 469 2.92 -11.38 29.49
CA TYR A 469 3.74 -11.69 30.69
C TYR A 469 5.20 -11.99 30.37
N LYS A 470 5.82 -11.13 29.54
CA LYS A 470 7.16 -11.35 28.97
C LYS A 470 8.25 -11.50 30.05
N ASP A 471 8.20 -10.69 31.10
CA ASP A 471 9.21 -10.69 32.16
C ASP A 471 9.08 -11.91 33.09
N GLU A 472 7.85 -12.36 33.34
CA GLU A 472 7.56 -13.58 34.10
C GLU A 472 8.06 -14.82 33.35
N TYR A 473 7.74 -14.97 32.06
CA TYR A 473 8.22 -16.09 31.25
C TYR A 473 9.77 -16.14 31.19
N ALA A 474 10.43 -14.97 31.13
CA ALA A 474 11.88 -14.88 31.20
C ALA A 474 12.44 -15.35 32.57
N ARG A 475 11.79 -15.00 33.69
CA ARG A 475 12.18 -15.45 35.05
C ARG A 475 12.00 -16.96 35.24
N PHE A 476 10.94 -17.54 34.68
CA PHE A 476 10.70 -18.99 34.72
C PHE A 476 11.54 -19.78 33.72
N GLY A 477 12.34 -19.12 32.87
CA GLY A 477 13.16 -19.79 31.84
C GLY A 477 12.35 -20.47 30.74
N ILE A 478 11.06 -20.14 30.60
CA ILE A 478 10.16 -20.73 29.62
C ILE A 478 10.54 -20.19 28.23
N LYS A 479 10.93 -21.08 27.33
CA LYS A 479 11.19 -20.71 25.93
C LYS A 479 9.89 -20.25 25.28
N LYS A 480 9.88 -19.04 24.72
CA LYS A 480 8.81 -18.57 23.85
C LYS A 480 8.66 -19.53 22.65
N PRO A 481 7.44 -19.95 22.29
CA PRO A 481 7.21 -20.68 21.05
C PRO A 481 7.52 -19.77 19.86
N VAL A 482 8.21 -20.28 18.85
CA VAL A 482 8.67 -19.47 17.71
C VAL A 482 7.58 -19.33 16.65
N GLY A 483 6.68 -20.32 16.54
CA GLY A 483 5.52 -20.21 15.69
C GLY A 483 4.51 -21.35 15.77
N ILE A 484 3.31 -21.07 15.28
CA ILE A 484 2.12 -21.93 15.35
C ILE A 484 1.59 -22.20 13.94
N LEU A 485 1.39 -23.48 13.58
CA LEU A 485 0.68 -23.90 12.38
C LEU A 485 -0.72 -24.38 12.74
N MET A 486 -1.73 -23.66 12.28
CA MET A 486 -3.12 -24.07 12.27
C MET A 486 -3.42 -24.90 11.02
N TYR A 487 -4.02 -26.06 11.19
CA TYR A 487 -4.40 -26.93 10.08
C TYR A 487 -5.77 -27.56 10.30
N GLY A 488 -6.45 -27.91 9.20
CA GLY A 488 -7.78 -28.52 9.22
C GLY A 488 -8.61 -28.10 8.01
N PRO A 489 -9.88 -28.52 7.91
CA PRO A 489 -10.73 -28.24 6.76
C PRO A 489 -10.89 -26.74 6.42
N PRO A 490 -11.19 -26.41 5.16
CA PRO A 490 -11.54 -25.05 4.75
C PRO A 490 -12.81 -24.57 5.49
N GLY A 491 -13.07 -23.27 5.48
CA GLY A 491 -14.27 -22.68 6.10
C GLY A 491 -14.32 -22.71 7.64
N CYS A 492 -13.33 -23.28 8.33
CA CYS A 492 -13.32 -23.41 9.80
C CYS A 492 -12.68 -22.22 10.55
N GLY A 493 -12.69 -21.02 9.96
CA GLY A 493 -12.35 -19.77 10.65
C GLY A 493 -10.87 -19.51 10.98
N LYS A 494 -9.92 -20.26 10.40
CA LYS A 494 -8.47 -20.15 10.72
C LYS A 494 -7.90 -18.73 10.57
N THR A 495 -8.29 -18.01 9.52
CA THR A 495 -7.92 -16.60 9.24
C THR A 495 -8.49 -15.66 10.32
N ILE A 496 -9.81 -15.74 10.55
CA ILE A 496 -10.55 -14.92 11.54
C ILE A 496 -10.02 -15.15 12.96
N LEU A 497 -9.63 -16.39 13.28
CA LEU A 497 -9.01 -16.75 14.56
C LEU A 497 -7.72 -15.96 14.81
N THR A 498 -6.85 -15.84 13.80
CA THR A 498 -5.60 -15.07 13.92
C THR A 498 -5.88 -13.59 14.13
N GLU A 499 -6.88 -13.04 13.44
CA GLU A 499 -7.29 -11.64 13.61
C GLU A 499 -7.77 -11.36 15.04
N ALA A 500 -8.59 -12.24 15.63
CA ALA A 500 -9.03 -12.08 17.02
C ALA A 500 -7.87 -12.19 18.03
N VAL A 501 -6.90 -13.08 17.77
CA VAL A 501 -5.71 -13.25 18.60
C VAL A 501 -4.84 -11.99 18.59
N ALA A 502 -4.62 -11.38 17.43
CA ALA A 502 -3.82 -10.15 17.32
C ALA A 502 -4.49 -8.95 18.02
N ASN A 503 -5.81 -8.82 17.91
CA ASN A 503 -6.59 -7.77 18.58
C ASN A 503 -6.53 -7.94 20.12
N GLU A 504 -6.80 -9.14 20.64
CA GLU A 504 -6.71 -9.43 22.09
C GLU A 504 -5.29 -9.26 22.65
N ALA A 505 -4.27 -9.56 21.85
CA ALA A 505 -2.87 -9.33 22.20
C ALA A 505 -2.51 -7.84 22.24
N GLY A 506 -3.27 -6.97 21.56
CA GLY A 506 -2.92 -5.57 21.35
C GLY A 506 -1.67 -5.39 20.46
N VAL A 507 -1.37 -6.36 19.59
CA VAL A 507 -0.17 -6.37 18.74
C VAL A 507 -0.54 -6.27 17.27
N ASN A 508 0.39 -5.73 16.48
CA ASN A 508 0.15 -5.56 15.05
C ASN A 508 0.12 -6.90 14.32
N LEU A 509 -0.71 -7.02 13.28
CA LEU A 509 -0.88 -8.18 12.44
C LEU A 509 -0.35 -7.90 11.02
N CYS A 510 0.68 -8.63 10.60
CA CYS A 510 1.16 -8.64 9.22
C CYS A 510 0.59 -9.87 8.51
N SER A 511 -0.56 -9.71 7.86
CA SER A 511 -1.23 -10.79 7.10
C SER A 511 -0.69 -10.87 5.66
N VAL A 512 -0.30 -12.07 5.24
CA VAL A 512 0.25 -12.37 3.91
C VAL A 512 -0.32 -13.68 3.41
N ARG A 513 -0.91 -13.70 2.21
CA ARG A 513 -1.41 -14.95 1.60
C ARG A 513 -0.31 -15.59 0.76
N GLY A 514 -0.18 -16.91 0.84
CA GLY A 514 0.88 -17.65 0.14
C GLY A 514 0.98 -17.35 -1.37
N PRO A 515 -0.12 -17.34 -2.15
CA PRO A 515 -0.07 -16.99 -3.57
C PRO A 515 0.41 -15.57 -3.88
N GLU A 516 0.23 -14.61 -2.97
CA GLU A 516 0.64 -13.22 -3.20
C GLU A 516 2.16 -13.05 -3.26
N LEU A 517 2.92 -13.89 -2.53
CA LEU A 517 4.37 -13.93 -2.61
C LEU A 517 4.87 -14.66 -3.86
N LEU A 518 4.09 -15.62 -4.39
CA LEU A 518 4.45 -16.40 -5.57
C LEU A 518 4.21 -15.66 -6.90
N ASN A 519 3.28 -14.70 -6.92
CA ASN A 519 2.93 -13.93 -8.13
C ASN A 519 3.92 -12.80 -8.48
N MET A 520 4.95 -12.58 -7.66
CA MET A 520 6.06 -11.67 -7.98
C MET A 520 7.09 -12.38 -8.88
N TYR A 521 7.83 -11.66 -9.72
CA TYR A 521 8.72 -12.28 -10.71
C TYR A 521 9.81 -13.14 -10.03
N GLN A 522 10.37 -14.14 -10.74
CA GLN A 522 11.38 -15.05 -10.19
C GLN A 522 12.54 -14.28 -9.53
N GLY A 523 12.67 -14.40 -8.21
CA GLY A 523 13.64 -13.68 -7.37
C GLY A 523 13.01 -12.58 -6.47
N GLU A 524 11.90 -11.98 -6.87
CA GLU A 524 11.15 -11.01 -6.04
C GLU A 524 10.44 -11.69 -4.86
N SER A 525 9.97 -12.94 -5.01
CA SER A 525 9.30 -13.71 -3.94
C SER A 525 10.16 -13.89 -2.69
N GLU A 526 11.45 -14.22 -2.86
CA GLU A 526 12.39 -14.35 -1.73
C GLU A 526 12.58 -13.01 -1.03
N ARG A 527 12.76 -11.95 -1.81
CA ARG A 527 12.88 -10.58 -1.29
C ARG A 527 11.63 -10.23 -0.50
N GLY A 528 10.43 -10.46 -1.05
CA GLY A 528 9.15 -10.22 -0.39
C GLY A 528 9.04 -10.89 0.98
N ILE A 529 9.53 -12.13 1.14
CA ILE A 529 9.60 -12.79 2.45
C ILE A 529 10.53 -12.04 3.41
N ARG A 530 11.74 -11.66 2.97
CA ARG A 530 12.67 -10.89 3.82
C ARG A 530 12.08 -9.54 4.22
N GLU A 531 11.43 -8.84 3.29
CA GLU A 531 10.73 -7.57 3.57
C GLU A 531 9.60 -7.76 4.59
N VAL A 532 8.76 -8.80 4.46
CA VAL A 532 7.68 -9.11 5.42
C VAL A 532 8.21 -9.28 6.85
N PHE A 533 9.26 -10.08 7.02
CA PHE A 533 9.86 -10.30 8.35
C PHE A 533 10.55 -9.05 8.91
N GLN A 534 11.25 -8.28 8.07
CA GLN A 534 11.94 -7.06 8.49
C GLN A 534 10.96 -5.93 8.83
N ARG A 535 9.89 -5.75 8.04
CA ARG A 535 8.76 -4.86 8.36
C ARG A 535 8.12 -5.25 9.69
N ALA A 536 7.80 -6.53 9.91
CA ALA A 536 7.21 -7.01 11.16
C ALA A 536 8.11 -6.75 12.37
N ALA A 537 9.42 -6.99 12.25
CA ALA A 537 10.40 -6.66 13.30
C ALA A 537 10.54 -5.16 13.55
N SER A 538 10.32 -4.31 12.53
CA SER A 538 10.37 -2.85 12.65
C SER A 538 9.18 -2.27 13.44
N VAL A 539 8.07 -3.03 13.54
CA VAL A 539 6.84 -2.67 14.27
C VAL A 539 6.53 -3.72 15.37
N ALA A 540 7.59 -4.32 15.94
CA ALA A 540 7.46 -5.25 17.05
C ALA A 540 6.91 -4.55 18.32
N PRO A 541 6.05 -5.21 19.12
CA PRO A 541 5.56 -6.58 18.98
C PRO A 541 4.56 -6.75 17.82
N CYS A 542 4.70 -7.87 17.10
CA CYS A 542 3.96 -8.12 15.86
C CYS A 542 3.74 -9.63 15.64
N ILE A 543 2.58 -10.01 15.12
CA ILE A 543 2.27 -11.35 14.62
C ILE A 543 2.34 -11.31 13.09
N ILE A 544 3.18 -12.17 12.49
CA ILE A 544 3.13 -12.45 11.05
C ILE A 544 2.15 -13.60 10.85
N PHE A 545 1.14 -13.40 10.02
CA PHE A 545 0.19 -14.45 9.62
C PHE A 545 0.40 -14.85 8.16
N PHE A 546 0.75 -16.11 7.94
CA PHE A 546 0.81 -16.71 6.62
C PHE A 546 -0.45 -17.55 6.36
N ASP A 547 -1.35 -17.04 5.52
CA ASP A 547 -2.48 -17.84 5.03
C ASP A 547 -2.07 -18.69 3.82
N GLU A 548 -2.76 -19.82 3.61
CA GLU A 548 -2.45 -20.79 2.54
C GLU A 548 -0.97 -21.20 2.50
N PHE A 549 -0.40 -21.49 3.68
CA PHE A 549 1.02 -21.79 3.88
C PHE A 549 1.55 -22.97 3.04
N ASP A 550 0.66 -23.90 2.66
CA ASP A 550 0.95 -25.01 1.74
C ASP A 550 1.27 -24.57 0.31
N SER A 551 0.93 -23.35 -0.13
CA SER A 551 1.39 -22.85 -1.44
C SER A 551 2.87 -22.46 -1.42
N LEU A 552 3.36 -21.93 -0.29
CA LEU A 552 4.76 -21.53 -0.08
C LEU A 552 5.68 -22.72 0.18
N CYS A 553 5.23 -23.67 1.01
CA CYS A 553 6.10 -24.68 1.62
C CYS A 553 5.86 -26.11 1.12
N GLN A 554 5.71 -26.28 -0.20
CA GLN A 554 5.41 -27.59 -0.81
C GLN A 554 6.54 -28.63 -0.65
N ASN A 555 6.15 -29.87 -0.39
CA ASN A 555 7.05 -31.00 -0.16
C ASN A 555 7.85 -31.38 -1.42
N ARG A 556 9.02 -31.95 -1.19
CA ARG A 556 10.11 -32.11 -2.19
C ARG A 556 9.87 -33.19 -3.25
N VAL A 557 8.71 -33.84 -3.27
CA VAL A 557 8.48 -35.10 -3.99
C VAL A 557 7.51 -34.87 -5.15
N GLY A 558 8.03 -34.84 -6.38
CA GLY A 558 7.20 -35.07 -7.58
C GLY A 558 7.07 -33.93 -8.60
N SER A 559 7.88 -32.87 -8.59
CA SER A 559 7.86 -31.86 -9.67
C SER A 559 9.25 -31.39 -10.08
N MET A 560 9.52 -31.52 -11.38
CA MET A 560 10.81 -31.29 -12.04
C MET A 560 11.20 -29.80 -12.14
N ASP A 561 10.29 -28.89 -11.78
CA ASP A 561 10.36 -27.44 -12.03
C ASP A 561 10.53 -26.59 -10.74
N ASN A 562 10.81 -27.24 -9.61
CA ASN A 562 10.70 -26.62 -8.28
C ASN A 562 11.88 -25.73 -7.85
N GLY A 563 12.82 -25.40 -8.74
CA GLY A 563 14.07 -24.68 -8.40
C GLY A 563 13.85 -23.37 -7.61
N SER A 564 12.86 -22.57 -8.02
CA SER A 564 12.48 -21.33 -7.34
C SER A 564 11.82 -21.55 -5.97
N ARG A 565 10.90 -22.52 -5.87
CA ARG A 565 10.18 -22.85 -4.62
C ARG A 565 11.13 -23.32 -3.52
N TYR A 566 12.18 -24.07 -3.87
CA TYR A 566 13.19 -24.49 -2.88
C TYR A 566 13.93 -23.31 -2.24
N THR A 567 14.27 -22.27 -3.00
CA THR A 567 14.97 -21.09 -2.47
C THR A 567 14.04 -20.20 -1.61
N ILE A 568 12.74 -20.17 -1.93
CA ILE A 568 11.70 -19.56 -1.10
C ILE A 568 11.62 -20.24 0.28
N VAL A 569 11.50 -21.58 0.33
CA VAL A 569 11.46 -22.34 1.60
C VAL A 569 12.76 -22.17 2.39
N ASN A 570 13.92 -22.24 1.74
CA ASN A 570 15.21 -22.03 2.39
C ASN A 570 15.37 -20.60 2.95
N THR A 571 14.85 -19.58 2.25
CA THR A 571 14.84 -18.19 2.72
C THR A 571 13.93 -18.04 3.94
N LEU A 572 12.71 -18.56 3.87
CA LEU A 572 11.78 -18.55 5.01
C LEU A 572 12.38 -19.24 6.24
N LEU A 573 13.03 -20.38 6.05
CA LEU A 573 13.78 -21.08 7.09
C LEU A 573 14.92 -20.24 7.67
N ALA A 574 15.66 -19.50 6.83
CA ALA A 574 16.74 -18.64 7.28
C ALA A 574 16.22 -17.46 8.13
N GLU A 575 15.18 -16.76 7.66
CA GLU A 575 14.55 -15.66 8.41
C GLU A 575 14.00 -16.17 9.76
N MET A 576 13.23 -17.28 9.78
CA MET A 576 12.69 -17.85 11.03
C MET A 576 13.80 -18.17 12.07
N ASN A 577 14.93 -18.75 11.64
CA ASN A 577 16.05 -19.01 12.56
C ASN A 577 16.72 -17.69 13.01
N GLY A 578 16.75 -16.66 12.17
CA GLY A 578 17.32 -15.34 12.46
C GLY A 578 16.53 -14.53 13.48
N PHE A 579 15.20 -14.62 13.46
CA PHE A 579 14.32 -13.92 14.40
C PHE A 579 14.06 -14.67 15.72
N GLY A 580 14.48 -15.94 15.82
CA GLY A 580 14.23 -16.89 16.92
C GLY A 580 14.79 -16.54 18.32
N GLY A 581 14.92 -15.26 18.66
CA GLY A 581 15.29 -14.80 20.00
C GLY A 581 15.07 -13.30 20.24
N ARG A 582 15.27 -12.43 19.23
CA ARG A 582 15.62 -11.01 19.49
C ARG A 582 14.49 -9.97 19.38
N ASN A 583 13.47 -10.16 18.55
CA ASN A 583 12.65 -9.03 18.07
C ASN A 583 11.13 -9.12 18.37
N ASP A 584 10.66 -9.87 19.37
CA ASP A 584 9.23 -9.99 19.73
C ASP A 584 8.23 -10.18 18.55
N VAL A 585 8.68 -10.87 17.50
CA VAL A 585 7.88 -11.30 16.36
C VAL A 585 7.41 -12.72 16.60
N TYR A 586 6.12 -12.97 16.39
CA TYR A 586 5.50 -14.28 16.47
C TYR A 586 5.02 -14.70 15.08
N VAL A 587 5.23 -15.97 14.70
CA VAL A 587 4.79 -16.49 13.39
C VAL A 587 3.59 -17.39 13.57
N MET A 588 2.49 -17.07 12.89
CA MET A 588 1.29 -17.89 12.82
C MET A 588 1.04 -18.26 11.35
N ALA A 589 0.70 -19.51 11.07
CA ALA A 589 0.47 -20.00 9.72
C ALA A 589 -0.83 -20.80 9.67
N ALA A 590 -1.56 -20.71 8.57
CA ALA A 590 -2.73 -21.53 8.30
C ALA A 590 -2.52 -22.39 7.04
N THR A 591 -2.97 -23.64 7.08
CA THR A 591 -2.99 -24.53 5.91
C THR A 591 -4.26 -25.37 5.87
N ASN A 592 -4.70 -25.71 4.66
CA ASN A 592 -5.73 -26.73 4.44
C ASN A 592 -5.09 -28.12 4.20
N LYS A 593 -3.81 -28.18 3.79
CA LYS A 593 -3.12 -29.39 3.30
C LYS A 593 -1.82 -29.66 4.09
N PRO A 594 -1.92 -30.09 5.37
CA PRO A 594 -0.75 -30.27 6.24
C PRO A 594 0.28 -31.28 5.72
N GLU A 595 -0.14 -32.26 4.91
CA GLU A 595 0.70 -33.27 4.27
C GLU A 595 1.63 -32.71 3.18
N VAL A 596 1.26 -31.58 2.59
CA VAL A 596 2.04 -30.90 1.55
C VAL A 596 3.16 -30.05 2.16
N VAL A 597 3.10 -29.69 3.45
CA VAL A 597 4.08 -28.83 4.11
C VAL A 597 5.43 -29.56 4.34
N ASP A 598 6.56 -28.93 3.97
CA ASP A 598 7.92 -29.47 4.22
C ASP A 598 8.13 -29.71 5.74
N PRO A 599 8.41 -30.97 6.18
CA PRO A 599 8.69 -31.31 7.57
C PRO A 599 9.86 -30.54 8.22
N ALA A 600 10.71 -29.88 7.42
CA ALA A 600 11.72 -28.95 7.91
C ALA A 600 11.14 -27.72 8.64
N MET A 601 9.92 -27.28 8.28
CA MET A 601 9.23 -26.16 8.94
C MET A 601 8.72 -26.54 10.35
N LEU A 602 8.31 -27.80 10.52
CA LEU A 602 7.71 -28.35 11.75
C LEU A 602 8.73 -28.76 12.82
N ARG A 603 10.02 -28.45 12.62
CA ARG A 603 11.08 -28.81 13.58
C ARG A 603 11.03 -27.86 14.79
N PRO A 604 11.37 -28.34 16.02
CA PRO A 604 11.42 -27.50 17.20
C PRO A 604 12.30 -26.24 17.00
N GLY A 605 11.81 -25.08 17.46
CA GLY A 605 12.45 -23.78 17.25
C GLY A 605 12.08 -23.07 15.94
N ARG A 606 11.12 -23.61 15.18
CA ARG A 606 10.51 -22.96 14.00
C ARG A 606 9.00 -22.88 14.19
N ILE A 607 8.20 -23.62 13.42
CA ILE A 607 6.80 -23.84 13.73
C ILE A 607 6.71 -25.04 14.67
N ASP A 608 7.02 -24.81 15.95
CA ASP A 608 7.10 -25.87 16.96
C ASP A 608 5.73 -26.41 17.40
N THR A 609 4.67 -25.64 17.18
CA THR A 609 3.32 -25.91 17.65
C THR A 609 2.35 -26.09 16.48
N THR A 610 1.65 -27.23 16.45
CA THR A 610 0.59 -27.50 15.48
C THR A 610 -0.77 -27.54 16.18
N LEU A 611 -1.74 -26.76 15.71
CA LEU A 611 -3.12 -26.71 16.21
C LEU A 611 -4.08 -27.28 15.15
N TYR A 612 -4.90 -28.26 15.55
CA TYR A 612 -5.94 -28.81 14.67
C TYR A 612 -7.26 -28.05 14.86
N ILE A 613 -7.72 -27.37 13.83
CA ILE A 613 -9.02 -26.67 13.80
C ILE A 613 -9.97 -27.50 12.95
N GLY A 614 -10.73 -28.36 13.61
CA GLY A 614 -11.73 -29.24 12.99
C GLY A 614 -13.06 -28.56 12.69
N LEU A 615 -14.00 -29.35 12.17
CA LEU A 615 -15.40 -28.96 12.03
C LEU A 615 -16.03 -28.66 13.42
N PRO A 616 -16.92 -27.66 13.52
CA PRO A 616 -17.59 -27.33 14.77
C PRO A 616 -18.64 -28.38 15.18
N ASP A 617 -18.67 -28.71 16.48
CA ASP A 617 -19.74 -29.49 17.10
C ASP A 617 -21.09 -28.76 17.05
N ALA A 618 -22.20 -29.44 17.34
CA ALA A 618 -23.55 -28.84 17.32
C ALA A 618 -23.65 -27.55 18.16
N LYS A 619 -23.08 -27.54 19.37
CA LYS A 619 -23.00 -26.33 20.21
C LYS A 619 -22.14 -25.22 19.58
N GLY A 620 -21.06 -25.59 18.89
CA GLY A 620 -20.20 -24.67 18.15
C GLY A 620 -20.94 -24.06 16.95
N ARG A 621 -21.68 -24.86 16.18
CA ARG A 621 -22.51 -24.40 15.05
C ARG A 621 -23.59 -23.43 15.52
N ALA A 622 -24.32 -23.76 16.59
CA ALA A 622 -25.32 -22.85 17.17
C ALA A 622 -24.69 -21.52 17.63
N ALA A 623 -23.50 -21.57 18.27
CA ALA A 623 -22.77 -20.38 18.67
C ALA A 623 -22.32 -19.53 17.45
N ILE A 624 -21.81 -20.16 16.39
CA ILE A 624 -21.43 -19.47 15.14
C ILE A 624 -22.66 -18.79 14.52
N MET A 625 -23.77 -19.51 14.34
CA MET A 625 -25.01 -18.96 13.78
C MET A 625 -25.54 -17.77 14.61
N LYS A 626 -25.49 -17.87 15.95
CA LYS A 626 -25.89 -16.79 16.87
C LYS A 626 -24.99 -15.55 16.73
N THR A 627 -23.68 -15.76 16.62
CA THR A 627 -22.71 -14.67 16.45
C THR A 627 -22.86 -14.00 15.08
N THR A 628 -23.05 -14.77 14.01
CA THR A 628 -23.34 -14.23 12.67
C THR A 628 -24.64 -13.44 12.67
N ALA A 629 -25.73 -13.97 13.24
CA ALA A 629 -27.01 -13.25 13.34
C ALA A 629 -26.88 -11.92 14.10
N ARG A 630 -26.13 -11.88 15.22
CA ARG A 630 -25.81 -10.64 15.94
C ARG A 630 -25.04 -9.64 15.07
N LYS A 631 -24.04 -10.12 14.32
CA LYS A 631 -23.14 -9.28 13.50
C LYS A 631 -23.86 -8.67 12.30
N GLU A 632 -24.69 -9.45 11.62
CA GLU A 632 -25.51 -9.00 10.48
C GLU A 632 -26.77 -8.23 10.91
N GLY A 633 -27.00 -8.04 12.21
CA GLY A 633 -28.19 -7.34 12.73
C GLY A 633 -29.50 -8.09 12.53
N ALA A 634 -29.44 -9.40 12.26
CA ALA A 634 -30.61 -10.22 11.98
C ALA A 634 -31.47 -10.42 13.24
N GLN A 635 -32.71 -9.92 13.20
CA GLN A 635 -33.70 -10.18 14.24
C GLN A 635 -34.22 -11.61 14.09
N LEU A 636 -34.01 -12.45 15.10
CA LEU A 636 -34.52 -13.82 15.10
C LEU A 636 -35.93 -13.85 15.70
N GLY A 637 -36.85 -14.54 15.03
CA GLY A 637 -38.20 -14.79 15.53
C GLY A 637 -38.20 -15.69 16.77
N SER A 638 -39.26 -15.61 17.57
CA SER A 638 -39.42 -16.41 18.79
C SER A 638 -39.58 -17.93 18.54
N ASP A 639 -39.74 -18.34 17.28
CA ASP A 639 -39.79 -19.73 16.82
C ASP A 639 -38.41 -20.30 16.43
N VAL A 640 -37.37 -19.46 16.38
CA VAL A 640 -36.02 -19.87 15.97
C VAL A 640 -35.23 -20.41 17.17
N ASP A 641 -35.04 -21.72 17.18
CA ASP A 641 -34.09 -22.40 18.04
C ASP A 641 -32.86 -22.84 17.23
N LEU A 642 -31.76 -22.09 17.40
CA LEU A 642 -30.48 -22.35 16.74
C LEU A 642 -29.79 -23.63 17.23
N GLU A 643 -30.06 -24.11 18.45
CA GLU A 643 -29.48 -25.37 18.94
C GLU A 643 -30.13 -26.55 18.21
N ASN A 644 -31.46 -26.52 18.06
CA ASN A 644 -32.20 -27.52 17.28
C ASN A 644 -31.84 -27.48 15.80
N ILE A 645 -31.68 -26.29 15.19
CA ILE A 645 -31.22 -26.15 13.79
C ILE A 645 -29.80 -26.73 13.62
N ALA A 646 -28.89 -26.46 14.56
CA ALA A 646 -27.51 -26.93 14.49
C ALA A 646 -27.36 -28.46 14.54
N LEU A 647 -28.34 -29.20 15.08
CA LEU A 647 -28.38 -30.66 15.03
C LEU A 647 -28.57 -31.19 13.60
N SER A 648 -29.40 -30.53 12.79
CA SER A 648 -29.65 -30.91 11.39
C SER A 648 -28.48 -30.57 10.44
N CYS A 649 -27.61 -29.65 10.84
CA CYS A 649 -26.46 -29.18 10.06
C CYS A 649 -25.21 -30.04 10.27
N GLU A 650 -25.29 -31.36 10.06
CA GLU A 650 -24.10 -32.23 10.16
C GLU A 650 -23.04 -31.90 9.09
N ASN A 651 -21.77 -32.03 9.46
CA ASN A 651 -20.59 -31.70 8.65
C ASN A 651 -20.47 -30.23 8.15
N TYR A 652 -21.38 -29.33 8.51
CA TYR A 652 -21.27 -27.91 8.16
C TYR A 652 -20.04 -27.27 8.82
N SER A 653 -19.22 -26.59 8.01
CA SER A 653 -18.13 -25.73 8.45
C SER A 653 -18.64 -24.41 9.02
N GLY A 654 -17.74 -23.58 9.57
CA GLY A 654 -18.10 -22.23 10.04
C GLY A 654 -18.56 -21.30 8.92
N ALA A 655 -18.01 -21.47 7.72
CA ALA A 655 -18.45 -20.79 6.50
C ALA A 655 -19.87 -21.23 6.11
N ASP A 656 -20.15 -22.55 6.11
CA ASP A 656 -21.49 -23.07 5.78
C ASP A 656 -22.55 -22.59 6.78
N CYS A 657 -22.22 -22.55 8.07
CA CYS A 657 -23.10 -22.00 9.11
C CYS A 657 -23.35 -20.49 8.92
N THR A 658 -22.36 -19.74 8.43
CA THR A 658 -22.49 -18.31 8.13
C THR A 658 -23.40 -18.11 6.91
N HIS A 659 -23.17 -18.88 5.85
CA HIS A 659 -23.96 -18.84 4.62
C HIS A 659 -25.41 -19.30 4.84
N LEU A 660 -25.65 -20.26 5.75
CA LEU A 660 -27.00 -20.66 6.16
C LEU A 660 -27.79 -19.49 6.77
N VAL A 661 -27.17 -18.70 7.65
CA VAL A 661 -27.80 -17.51 8.24
C VAL A 661 -28.04 -16.45 7.16
N GLU A 662 -27.07 -16.19 6.29
CA GLU A 662 -27.19 -15.28 5.15
C GLU A 662 -28.36 -15.65 4.23
N LEU A 663 -28.49 -16.94 3.88
CA LEU A 663 -29.60 -17.44 3.05
C LEU A 663 -30.94 -17.38 3.77
N ALA A 664 -30.99 -17.61 5.09
CA ALA A 664 -32.21 -17.43 5.88
C ALA A 664 -32.65 -15.96 5.92
N CYS A 665 -31.71 -15.02 6.11
CA CYS A 665 -31.95 -13.59 5.97
C CYS A 665 -32.45 -13.22 4.57
N ARG A 666 -31.84 -13.77 3.51
CA ARG A 666 -32.23 -13.52 2.12
C ARG A 666 -33.60 -14.11 1.77
N ALA A 667 -33.95 -15.27 2.33
CA ALA A 667 -35.29 -15.85 2.21
C ALA A 667 -36.35 -14.97 2.91
N SER A 668 -36.04 -14.48 4.12
CA SER A 668 -36.87 -13.50 4.84
C SER A 668 -37.07 -12.22 4.05
N PHE A 669 -36.01 -11.69 3.43
CA PHE A 669 -36.08 -10.50 2.60
C PHE A 669 -36.95 -10.72 1.36
N ARG A 670 -36.84 -11.88 0.68
CA ARG A 670 -37.66 -12.22 -0.48
C ARG A 670 -39.15 -12.37 -0.12
N GLU A 671 -39.48 -12.86 1.07
CA GLU A 671 -40.87 -12.90 1.54
C GLU A 671 -41.40 -11.51 1.90
N ALA A 672 -40.57 -10.66 2.53
CA ALA A 672 -40.92 -9.28 2.86
C ALA A 672 -41.06 -8.36 1.62
N TYR A 673 -40.35 -8.65 0.53
CA TYR A 673 -40.37 -7.89 -0.73
C TYR A 673 -40.60 -8.82 -1.95
N PRO A 674 -41.84 -9.32 -2.18
CA PRO A 674 -42.12 -10.24 -3.28
C PRO A 674 -41.95 -9.61 -4.67
N HIS A 675 -42.28 -8.33 -4.80
CA HIS A 675 -42.17 -7.52 -6.01
C HIS A 675 -41.69 -6.11 -5.62
N GLY A 676 -40.92 -5.45 -6.48
CA GLY A 676 -40.05 -4.31 -6.14
C GLY A 676 -40.72 -2.96 -5.83
N ASP A 677 -41.93 -2.96 -5.25
CA ASP A 677 -42.69 -1.74 -4.97
C ASP A 677 -43.29 -1.70 -3.55
N VAL A 678 -43.28 -0.48 -3.00
CA VAL A 678 -43.93 -0.01 -1.75
C VAL A 678 -43.32 -0.43 -0.39
N LYS A 679 -42.90 0.63 0.31
CA LYS A 679 -42.56 0.74 1.73
C LYS A 679 -43.54 0.01 2.68
N ILE A 680 -43.03 -0.94 3.47
CA ILE A 680 -43.69 -1.44 4.69
C ILE A 680 -42.78 -1.20 5.91
N LYS A 681 -43.38 -1.13 7.10
CA LYS A 681 -42.75 -0.79 8.38
C LYS A 681 -41.56 -1.69 8.69
N VAL A 682 -40.49 -1.09 9.22
CA VAL A 682 -39.20 -1.71 9.59
C VAL A 682 -39.30 -2.82 10.65
N ASN A 683 -40.49 -3.10 11.18
CA ASN A 683 -40.69 -3.92 12.38
C ASN A 683 -40.96 -5.42 12.10
N ASP A 684 -41.24 -5.83 10.87
CA ASP A 684 -41.53 -7.24 10.51
C ASP A 684 -40.38 -7.94 9.77
N CYS A 685 -39.17 -7.38 9.80
CA CYS A 685 -37.97 -7.97 9.16
C CYS A 685 -37.31 -9.09 10.00
N SER A 686 -38.11 -9.89 10.73
CA SER A 686 -37.61 -11.00 11.55
C SER A 686 -37.43 -12.29 10.75
N VAL A 687 -36.34 -13.00 10.99
CA VAL A 687 -36.04 -14.31 10.40
C VAL A 687 -36.70 -15.39 11.24
N TYR A 688 -37.63 -16.14 10.65
CA TYR A 688 -38.38 -17.23 11.29
C TYR A 688 -37.82 -18.62 10.93
N LYS A 689 -38.24 -19.67 11.64
CA LYS A 689 -37.80 -21.06 11.44
C LYS A 689 -38.02 -21.56 10.01
N LYS A 690 -39.09 -21.12 9.35
CA LYS A 690 -39.38 -21.42 7.93
C LYS A 690 -38.23 -21.00 6.98
N HIS A 691 -37.57 -19.88 7.25
CA HIS A 691 -36.48 -19.37 6.41
C HIS A 691 -35.22 -20.23 6.56
N PHE A 692 -34.91 -20.67 7.78
CA PHE A 692 -33.85 -21.64 8.01
C PHE A 692 -34.13 -22.98 7.34
N GLN A 693 -35.37 -23.47 7.33
CA GLN A 693 -35.71 -24.70 6.62
C GLN A 693 -35.51 -24.59 5.10
N ILE A 694 -35.83 -23.44 4.50
CA ILE A 694 -35.53 -23.15 3.09
C ILE A 694 -34.02 -23.11 2.86
N ALA A 695 -33.26 -22.48 3.77
CA ALA A 695 -31.80 -22.39 3.66
C ALA A 695 -31.11 -23.76 3.81
N ILE A 696 -31.54 -24.62 4.74
CA ILE A 696 -30.99 -25.99 4.91
C ILE A 696 -31.14 -26.81 3.62
N ASN A 697 -32.26 -26.66 2.92
CA ASN A 697 -32.51 -27.35 1.65
C ASN A 697 -31.67 -26.80 0.47
N LEU A 698 -30.95 -25.69 0.65
CA LEU A 698 -30.12 -25.03 -0.35
C LEU A 698 -28.61 -25.10 -0.05
N VAL A 699 -28.20 -25.30 1.21
CA VAL A 699 -26.80 -25.39 1.61
C VAL A 699 -26.33 -26.84 1.61
N GLU A 700 -25.47 -27.17 0.66
CA GLU A 700 -24.67 -28.40 0.70
C GLU A 700 -23.48 -28.23 1.64
N PRO A 701 -23.09 -29.27 2.42
CA PRO A 701 -21.94 -29.18 3.32
C PRO A 701 -20.62 -29.14 2.54
N SER A 702 -19.76 -28.14 2.80
CA SER A 702 -18.46 -27.98 2.11
C SER A 702 -17.43 -29.07 2.44
N VAL A 703 -17.71 -29.97 3.39
CA VAL A 703 -16.80 -31.04 3.83
C VAL A 703 -17.56 -32.36 3.88
N SER A 704 -17.07 -33.36 3.14
CA SER A 704 -17.70 -34.68 3.14
C SER A 704 -17.39 -35.46 4.43
N SER A 705 -18.17 -36.52 4.69
CA SER A 705 -17.88 -37.46 5.78
C SER A 705 -16.53 -38.16 5.60
N GLU A 706 -16.10 -38.40 4.36
CA GLU A 706 -14.80 -38.99 4.03
C GLU A 706 -13.65 -38.03 4.35
N ASP A 707 -13.77 -36.76 3.94
CA ASP A 707 -12.81 -35.71 4.27
C ASP A 707 -12.68 -35.53 5.79
N ARG A 708 -13.81 -35.50 6.50
CA ARG A 708 -13.84 -35.40 7.96
C ARG A 708 -13.07 -36.54 8.61
N GLU A 709 -13.27 -37.79 8.17
CA GLU A 709 -12.54 -38.95 8.69
C GLU A 709 -11.05 -38.88 8.31
N TRP A 710 -10.71 -38.38 7.12
CA TRP A 710 -9.34 -38.17 6.67
C TRP A 710 -8.60 -37.13 7.53
N TYR A 711 -9.22 -35.97 7.84
CA TYR A 711 -8.65 -34.96 8.73
C TYR A 711 -8.46 -35.50 10.17
N LEU A 712 -9.38 -36.33 10.67
CA LEU A 712 -9.23 -37.00 11.98
C LEU A 712 -8.09 -38.02 11.99
N LYS A 713 -7.97 -38.84 10.94
CA LYS A 713 -6.82 -39.75 10.75
C LYS A 713 -5.49 -38.97 10.68
N MET A 714 -5.48 -37.83 10.01
CA MET A 714 -4.32 -36.95 9.92
C MET A 714 -3.93 -36.33 11.28
N LYS A 715 -4.91 -35.85 12.06
CA LYS A 715 -4.69 -35.34 13.42
C LYS A 715 -3.97 -36.38 14.28
N ASN A 716 -4.50 -37.61 14.33
CA ASN A 716 -3.91 -38.71 15.10
C ASN A 716 -2.47 -39.01 14.65
N ARG A 717 -2.22 -39.05 13.33
CA ARG A 717 -0.88 -39.29 12.77
C ARG A 717 0.13 -38.20 13.16
N ILE A 718 -0.27 -36.93 13.17
CA ILE A 718 0.58 -35.80 13.57
C ILE A 718 0.86 -35.84 15.08
N GLU A 719 -0.14 -36.19 15.90
CA GLU A 719 0.06 -36.39 17.33
C GLU A 719 1.01 -37.56 17.65
N ASP A 720 0.85 -38.72 16.99
CA ASP A 720 1.71 -39.89 17.20
C ASP A 720 3.16 -39.61 16.78
N PHE A 721 3.36 -38.89 15.67
CA PHE A 721 4.68 -38.42 15.23
C PHE A 721 5.35 -37.53 16.29
N ARG A 722 4.61 -36.59 16.91
CA ARG A 722 5.12 -35.72 17.98
C ARG A 722 5.35 -36.47 19.30
N LYS A 723 4.55 -37.51 19.60
CA LYS A 723 4.71 -38.41 20.75
C LYS A 723 5.87 -39.42 20.58
N GLY A 724 6.62 -39.37 19.48
CA GLY A 724 7.77 -40.24 19.21
C GLY A 724 7.41 -41.71 18.96
N ARG A 725 6.11 -42.03 18.87
CA ARG A 725 5.63 -43.38 18.57
C ARG A 725 5.80 -43.62 17.07
N LYS A 726 6.89 -44.28 16.69
CA LYS A 726 7.03 -44.84 15.34
C LYS A 726 5.84 -45.78 15.11
N SER A 727 4.89 -45.36 14.28
CA SER A 727 3.85 -46.23 13.75
C SER A 727 4.53 -47.37 13.00
N SER A 728 4.42 -48.59 13.53
CA SER A 728 4.86 -49.80 12.87
C SER A 728 3.93 -50.08 11.69
N ARG A 729 4.43 -49.81 10.49
CA ARG A 729 3.92 -50.29 9.19
C ARG A 729 5.11 -50.65 8.32
#